data_AF-A0A317VLZ7-F1
#
_entry.id   AF-A0A317VLZ7-F1
#
_cell.length_a   1.000
_cell.length_b   1.000
_cell.length_c   1.000
_cell.angle_alpha   90.00
_cell.angle_beta   90.00
_cell.angle_gamma   90.00
#
_symmetry.space_group_name_H-M   'P 1'
#
loop_
_entity.id
_entity.type
_entity.pdbx_description
1 polymer ?
#
loop_
_entity_poly.entity_id
_entity_poly.type
_entity_poly.pdbx_seq_one_letter_code
_entity_poly.pdbx_strand_id
1 'polypeptide(L)'
;MPAALLIGAITHSIPEWNDLSSILTLKEFPSGTREDFLRNCRDGQYDDVVAIYRSNTSTKVIAKALQFTGPFDAELVSVLPSSLKYIAHNGAGYDNIDVAACTKKGIAVSSTPVAVNNATADVAIFLMIGALRQAYIPVSSLREGEPIHSNPVTTKYNHGIGKFLGQTGLGHDPQNKEVARRARAFGMTIQYHNRSRLSPELEDGATYVSFDELLANADVLSLNLALNASTRHIIGKSEFQKMKDGVIIVNTARGALIDEKALVEALESGKVWSAGLDVYENEPAIEPGLVNNPRVMLLPHIGTMTYETQREMELLVLNNLRSGVETGKMITLGASHDHKSLALRKSLPLSLNPVLLGRNAKDKKQKATPKPGPRPELCDALPWFRSVQGGVYHNGNICWGFLIDADCGIRSYLDDEVVITRVGGGCTKDANGNLVLIKDQDGDGAAMSSILNSMKLKVPVGIVIGNRNTLLNRSLPHRYNVMAYFRITHVWYERIGRRTGAKVRFEKLDLGSKSWWAAKHSPLPLERKKRDYAMQAEQARCEACDQHSIRIYDQGWMCLQPSCKLFWMISGSSSAPADLTFHEKFLKSRLPQDPSIQPHYSLVPDLLSTLKDADSDALSKRITWKGIICPLCRRCISRRFWWGWRCADDDSVRDRDGEWKCPFEHILPIRPIALRWVIDDMETSPIKRALSWDAKFMVPEVDDVSLYPYRKLTYTISGVGRIMHLVANREINTRRNGPDELFGQLQCEELGLRRYPLAQSVVAGTLTAHFAVNYGMPYKYVVSVSSKSFNEACPPILRAMGRLIWASKQAHLAAGDTFLPPNEMLLLGYLEDMRIGYHDDGESSLGPTISTLSLGAKSTMLVRMKYKYYHGYSRAKKLLEEDPVLPGCKNFLRRRELKAGLLSGSIDREGYDELRREGLSLKKGGTGGGGEATPCIKMEVNHGDLVVMTGEALQKFFEHSVIPDKRLRFALTARYIKPEFVGVEEMGKGNLELGREWAYDGK
;
A
#
# COMPACT_ATOMS: atom_id res chain seq x y z
N MET A 1 -9.28 39.27 -14.03
CA MET A 1 -9.14 37.90 -13.50
C MET A 1 -9.67 37.91 -12.08
N PRO A 2 -10.26 36.81 -11.58
CA PRO A 2 -10.63 36.72 -10.17
C PRO A 2 -9.40 36.93 -9.28
N ALA A 3 -9.57 37.53 -8.10
CA ALA A 3 -8.47 37.86 -7.19
C ALA A 3 -8.47 36.99 -5.92
N ALA A 4 -7.29 36.75 -5.35
CA ALA A 4 -7.11 36.22 -4.01
C ALA A 4 -6.52 37.29 -3.10
N LEU A 5 -7.06 37.43 -1.89
CA LEU A 5 -6.58 38.39 -0.89
C LEU A 5 -5.88 37.67 0.26
N LEU A 6 -4.62 38.01 0.49
CA LEU A 6 -3.84 37.61 1.65
C LEU A 6 -4.01 38.62 2.78
N ILE A 7 -4.51 38.18 3.93
CA ILE A 7 -4.62 38.99 5.16
C ILE A 7 -3.52 38.56 6.13
N GLY A 8 -2.63 39.49 6.46
CA GLY A 8 -1.43 39.21 7.26
C GLY A 8 -0.26 38.74 6.39
N ALA A 9 0.43 37.68 6.82
CA ALA A 9 1.64 37.20 6.17
C ALA A 9 1.67 35.67 6.01
N ILE A 10 2.41 35.21 4.99
CA ILE A 10 2.81 33.82 4.77
C ILE A 10 4.33 33.74 5.01
N THR A 11 4.78 32.75 5.76
CA THR A 11 6.16 32.68 6.27
C THR A 11 7.00 31.64 5.53
N HIS A 12 6.46 30.45 5.27
CA HIS A 12 7.22 29.29 4.79
C HIS A 12 6.79 28.79 3.40
N SER A 13 5.74 29.39 2.83
CA SER A 13 5.11 28.95 1.57
C SER A 13 4.87 30.10 0.57
N ILE A 14 5.78 31.09 0.56
CA ILE A 14 5.72 32.23 -0.36
C ILE A 14 5.76 31.80 -1.84
N PRO A 15 6.62 30.85 -2.26
CA PRO A 15 6.61 30.37 -3.65
C PRO A 15 5.24 29.84 -4.06
N GLU A 16 4.58 29.06 -3.20
CA GLU A 16 3.29 28.45 -3.48
C GLU A 16 2.14 29.48 -3.49
N TRP A 17 2.25 30.56 -2.70
CA TRP A 17 1.36 31.73 -2.83
C TRP A 17 1.55 32.42 -4.18
N ASN A 18 2.80 32.68 -4.58
CA ASN A 18 3.10 33.30 -5.86
C ASN A 18 2.65 32.44 -7.04
N ASP A 19 2.69 31.11 -6.93
CA ASP A 19 2.20 30.19 -7.96
C ASP A 19 0.69 30.33 -8.22
N LEU A 20 -0.08 30.90 -7.29
CA LEU A 20 -1.49 31.22 -7.53
C LEU A 20 -1.66 32.39 -8.51
N SER A 21 -0.62 33.18 -8.80
CA SER A 21 -0.68 34.26 -9.79
C SER A 21 -0.98 33.77 -11.21
N SER A 22 -0.73 32.48 -11.48
CA SER A 22 -1.08 31.81 -12.73
C SER A 22 -2.60 31.71 -12.98
N ILE A 23 -3.40 31.77 -11.91
CA ILE A 23 -4.86 31.57 -11.95
C ILE A 23 -5.65 32.71 -11.30
N LEU A 24 -5.02 33.53 -10.46
CA LEU A 24 -5.64 34.59 -9.67
C LEU A 24 -4.79 35.85 -9.68
N THR A 25 -5.42 37.02 -9.61
CA THR A 25 -4.71 38.25 -9.24
C THR A 25 -4.46 38.26 -7.73
N LEU A 26 -3.20 38.36 -7.31
CA LEU A 26 -2.84 38.34 -5.89
C LEU A 26 -2.93 39.77 -5.31
N LYS A 27 -3.69 39.93 -4.23
CA LYS A 27 -3.82 41.14 -3.45
C LYS A 27 -3.43 40.86 -2.01
N GLU A 28 -2.96 41.86 -1.30
CA GLU A 28 -2.49 41.71 0.07
C GLU A 28 -3.02 42.84 0.96
N PHE A 29 -3.32 42.48 2.20
CA PHE A 29 -3.57 43.38 3.32
C PHE A 29 -2.58 42.99 4.43
N PRO A 30 -1.30 43.41 4.30
CA PRO A 30 -0.23 42.97 5.21
C PRO A 30 -0.23 43.74 6.53
N SER A 31 -0.85 44.93 6.58
CA SER A 31 -0.97 45.80 7.76
C SER A 31 -2.14 46.78 7.64
N GLY A 32 -2.70 47.21 8.77
CA GLY A 32 -3.81 48.19 8.85
C GLY A 32 -4.64 48.02 10.13
N THR A 33 -5.69 48.82 10.28
CA THR A 33 -6.72 48.68 11.34
C THR A 33 -7.96 47.93 10.83
N ARG A 34 -8.82 47.47 11.75
CA ARG A 34 -10.14 46.91 11.39
C ARG A 34 -10.94 47.92 10.58
N GLU A 35 -10.95 49.18 10.98
CA GLU A 35 -11.64 50.27 10.28
C GLU A 35 -11.10 50.46 8.85
N ASP A 36 -9.79 50.32 8.64
CA ASP A 36 -9.18 50.37 7.31
C ASP A 36 -9.66 49.21 6.44
N PHE A 37 -9.69 47.99 6.97
CA PHE A 37 -10.19 46.82 6.23
C PHE A 37 -11.67 46.98 5.86
N LEU A 38 -12.52 47.41 6.82
CA LEU A 38 -13.94 47.66 6.56
C LEU A 38 -14.15 48.76 5.51
N ARG A 39 -13.33 49.82 5.55
CA ARG A 39 -13.36 50.90 4.56
C ARG A 39 -12.94 50.40 3.17
N ASN A 40 -11.85 49.64 3.06
CA ASN A 40 -11.39 49.06 1.80
C ASN A 40 -12.45 48.14 1.15
N CYS A 41 -13.18 47.37 1.97
CA CYS A 41 -14.33 46.59 1.50
C CYS A 41 -15.47 47.47 0.99
N ARG A 42 -15.82 48.55 1.70
CA ARG A 42 -16.91 49.47 1.32
C ARG A 42 -16.59 50.31 0.09
N ASP A 43 -15.32 50.65 -0.10
CA ASP A 43 -14.82 51.44 -1.23
C ASP A 43 -14.64 50.59 -2.51
N GLY A 44 -14.98 49.30 -2.47
CA GLY A 44 -14.95 48.40 -3.62
C GLY A 44 -13.55 47.90 -4.01
N GLN A 45 -12.53 48.11 -3.17
CA GLN A 45 -11.13 47.75 -3.47
C GLN A 45 -10.95 46.22 -3.67
N TYR A 46 -11.83 45.43 -3.06
CA TYR A 46 -11.81 43.97 -3.07
C TYR A 46 -12.97 43.35 -3.86
N ASP A 47 -13.68 44.11 -4.71
CA ASP A 47 -14.86 43.63 -5.44
C ASP A 47 -14.58 42.48 -6.42
N ASP A 48 -13.33 42.28 -6.83
CA ASP A 48 -12.86 41.17 -7.67
C ASP A 48 -12.34 39.96 -6.87
N VAL A 49 -12.30 40.04 -5.53
CA VAL A 49 -11.74 39.00 -4.65
C VAL A 49 -12.73 37.84 -4.51
N VAL A 50 -12.32 36.67 -4.99
CA VAL A 50 -13.12 35.43 -4.89
C VAL A 50 -12.68 34.52 -3.74
N ALA A 51 -11.46 34.72 -3.22
CA ALA A 51 -10.90 33.88 -2.18
C ALA A 51 -10.01 34.68 -1.21
N ILE A 52 -10.07 34.37 0.08
CA ILE A 52 -9.26 35.00 1.13
C ILE A 52 -8.37 33.96 1.82
N TYR A 53 -7.07 34.24 1.89
CA TYR A 53 -6.16 33.62 2.87
C TYR A 53 -6.19 34.45 4.15
N ARG A 54 -6.36 33.79 5.31
CA ARG A 54 -6.16 34.44 6.61
C ARG A 54 -5.63 33.45 7.66
N SER A 55 -5.20 33.94 8.82
CA SER A 55 -4.70 33.09 9.92
C SER A 55 -5.25 33.53 11.27
N ASN A 56 -5.07 32.69 12.31
CA ASN A 56 -5.37 33.12 13.68
C ASN A 56 -4.52 34.33 14.11
N THR A 57 -3.27 34.42 13.64
CA THR A 57 -2.39 35.55 13.92
C THR A 57 -2.83 36.84 13.22
N SER A 58 -3.52 36.74 12.08
CA SER A 58 -4.08 37.90 11.38
C SER A 58 -5.29 38.55 12.08
N THR A 59 -5.73 37.99 13.21
CA THR A 59 -6.74 38.59 14.10
C THR A 59 -6.11 39.25 15.33
N LYS A 60 -4.88 38.86 15.72
CA LYS A 60 -4.29 39.22 17.02
C LYS A 60 -3.61 40.60 16.98
N VAL A 61 -3.65 41.28 18.13
CA VAL A 61 -2.88 42.49 18.45
C VAL A 61 -1.48 42.07 18.86
N ILE A 62 -0.45 42.48 18.10
CA ILE A 62 0.93 42.42 18.55
C ILE A 62 1.33 43.85 18.93
N ALA A 63 1.60 44.07 20.22
CA ALA A 63 2.15 45.30 20.79
C ALA A 63 1.49 46.62 20.32
N LYS A 64 0.39 47.05 20.98
CA LYS A 64 -0.19 48.42 20.97
C LYS A 64 -0.42 49.15 19.62
N ALA A 65 -0.14 48.59 18.44
CA ALA A 65 -0.13 49.39 17.21
C ALA A 65 -0.83 48.81 15.97
N LEU A 66 -1.19 47.53 15.88
CA LEU A 66 -1.82 47.01 14.65
C LEU A 66 -2.89 45.95 14.94
N GLN A 67 -4.16 46.30 14.71
CA GLN A 67 -5.28 45.36 14.61
C GLN A 67 -5.54 45.10 13.12
N PHE A 68 -5.07 44.00 12.51
CA PHE A 68 -5.28 43.84 11.06
C PHE A 68 -6.77 43.85 10.68
N THR A 69 -7.59 42.98 11.28
CA THR A 69 -9.01 42.88 10.89
C THR A 69 -9.99 42.70 12.06
N GLY A 70 -9.50 42.33 13.25
CA GLY A 70 -10.37 41.81 14.31
C GLY A 70 -11.00 40.46 13.93
N PRO A 71 -12.00 39.97 14.69
CA PRO A 71 -12.72 38.75 14.34
C PRO A 71 -13.54 38.96 13.05
N PHE A 72 -13.68 37.89 12.27
CA PHE A 72 -14.59 37.82 11.13
C PHE A 72 -16.02 37.56 11.64
N ASP A 73 -16.52 38.48 12.43
CA ASP A 73 -17.87 38.49 13.00
C ASP A 73 -18.94 38.93 11.98
N ALA A 74 -20.20 38.93 12.39
CA ALA A 74 -21.31 39.31 11.53
C ALA A 74 -21.17 40.71 10.91
N GLU A 75 -20.56 41.67 11.63
CA GLU A 75 -20.32 43.03 11.12
C GLU A 75 -19.33 43.00 9.94
N LEU A 76 -18.16 42.39 10.12
CA LEU A 76 -17.15 42.31 9.07
C LEU A 76 -17.67 41.48 7.90
N VAL A 77 -18.30 40.33 8.17
CA VAL A 77 -18.89 39.49 7.12
C VAL A 77 -19.94 40.25 6.31
N SER A 78 -20.71 41.16 6.93
CA SER A 78 -21.73 41.96 6.24
C SER A 78 -21.17 42.89 5.16
N VAL A 79 -19.91 43.34 5.28
CA VAL A 79 -19.28 44.24 4.30
C VAL A 79 -18.40 43.53 3.26
N LEU A 80 -18.16 42.21 3.41
CA LEU A 80 -17.38 41.45 2.44
C LEU A 80 -18.04 41.47 1.03
N PRO A 81 -17.23 41.53 -0.05
CA PRO A 81 -17.70 41.69 -1.42
C PRO A 81 -18.52 40.49 -1.88
N SER A 82 -19.49 40.73 -2.76
CA SER A 82 -20.41 39.68 -3.26
C SER A 82 -19.72 38.62 -4.14
N SER A 83 -18.54 38.92 -4.65
CA SER A 83 -17.68 38.01 -5.42
C SER A 83 -16.99 36.96 -4.56
N LEU A 84 -16.86 37.18 -3.24
CA LEU A 84 -16.15 36.29 -2.34
C LEU A 84 -16.89 34.96 -2.19
N LYS A 85 -16.17 33.86 -2.43
CA LYS A 85 -16.69 32.49 -2.38
C LYS A 85 -16.00 31.64 -1.32
N TYR A 86 -14.73 31.93 -1.02
CA TYR A 86 -13.89 31.05 -0.19
C TYR A 86 -13.11 31.85 0.84
N ILE A 87 -13.13 31.40 2.09
CA ILE A 87 -12.20 31.82 3.14
C ILE A 87 -11.41 30.58 3.54
N ALA A 88 -10.10 30.60 3.32
CA ALA A 88 -9.19 29.56 3.74
C ALA A 88 -8.40 30.04 4.96
N HIS A 89 -8.66 29.40 6.09
CA HIS A 89 -8.14 29.81 7.39
C HIS A 89 -6.97 28.94 7.83
N ASN A 90 -5.85 29.60 8.14
CA ASN A 90 -4.67 29.01 8.73
C ASN A 90 -4.86 28.89 10.26
N GLY A 91 -5.41 27.76 10.67
CA GLY A 91 -5.64 27.39 12.06
C GLY A 91 -6.69 26.27 12.17
N ALA A 92 -6.46 25.31 13.06
CA ALA A 92 -7.43 24.23 13.32
C ALA A 92 -8.73 24.74 13.96
N GLY A 93 -8.60 25.64 14.96
CA GLY A 93 -9.75 26.36 15.51
C GLY A 93 -9.97 27.70 14.81
N TYR A 94 -11.25 28.01 14.60
CA TYR A 94 -11.77 29.12 13.81
C TYR A 94 -12.88 29.89 14.56
N ASP A 95 -12.78 29.91 15.90
CA ASP A 95 -13.70 30.62 16.82
C ASP A 95 -13.77 32.13 16.58
N ASN A 96 -12.80 32.69 15.87
CA ASN A 96 -12.77 34.07 15.39
C ASN A 96 -13.49 34.29 14.04
N ILE A 97 -14.25 33.31 13.54
CA ILE A 97 -15.07 33.42 12.32
C ILE A 97 -16.53 33.09 12.65
N ASP A 98 -17.45 34.00 12.34
CA ASP A 98 -18.89 33.70 12.31
C ASP A 98 -19.23 32.90 11.05
N VAL A 99 -19.05 31.58 11.12
CA VAL A 99 -19.30 30.69 9.98
C VAL A 99 -20.78 30.72 9.56
N ALA A 100 -21.70 30.96 10.49
CA ALA A 100 -23.12 31.06 10.16
C ALA A 100 -23.41 32.31 9.32
N ALA A 101 -22.78 33.45 9.63
CA ALA A 101 -22.83 34.65 8.80
C ALA A 101 -22.19 34.40 7.42
N CYS A 102 -21.04 33.71 7.35
CA CYS A 102 -20.39 33.35 6.09
C CYS A 102 -21.30 32.47 5.21
N THR A 103 -21.89 31.42 5.79
CA THR A 103 -22.80 30.51 5.07
C THR A 103 -24.03 31.25 4.54
N LYS A 104 -24.62 32.18 5.29
CA LYS A 104 -25.75 33.01 4.83
C LYS A 104 -25.39 33.86 3.61
N LYS A 105 -24.13 34.28 3.48
CA LYS A 105 -23.60 34.99 2.30
C LYS A 105 -23.10 34.06 1.18
N GLY A 106 -23.19 32.74 1.34
CA GLY A 106 -22.69 31.78 0.35
C GLY A 106 -21.17 31.66 0.31
N ILE A 107 -20.49 32.03 1.40
CA ILE A 107 -19.04 31.94 1.55
C ILE A 107 -18.70 30.63 2.26
N ALA A 108 -17.93 29.77 1.59
CA ALA A 108 -17.43 28.55 2.20
C ALA A 108 -16.17 28.85 3.01
N VAL A 109 -16.05 28.23 4.19
CA VAL A 109 -14.91 28.39 5.10
C VAL A 109 -14.15 27.07 5.23
N SER A 110 -12.83 27.08 5.09
CA SER A 110 -11.93 25.95 5.37
C SER A 110 -10.98 26.28 6.50
N SER A 111 -10.41 25.25 7.13
CA SER A 111 -9.45 25.35 8.24
C SER A 111 -8.27 24.40 7.99
N THR A 112 -7.35 24.27 8.95
CA THR A 112 -6.20 23.35 8.85
C THR A 112 -6.25 22.20 9.86
N PRO A 113 -7.29 21.34 9.84
CA PRO A 113 -7.32 20.15 10.68
C PRO A 113 -6.17 19.21 10.28
N VAL A 114 -5.75 18.34 11.18
CA VAL A 114 -4.69 17.33 10.99
C VAL A 114 -3.26 17.87 10.98
N ALA A 115 -2.99 19.02 10.37
CA ALA A 115 -1.63 19.59 10.30
C ALA A 115 -1.03 19.91 11.68
N VAL A 116 -1.89 20.24 12.66
CA VAL A 116 -1.49 20.69 14.01
C VAL A 116 -1.18 19.55 14.98
N ASN A 117 -1.50 18.31 14.59
CA ASN A 117 -1.75 17.22 15.53
C ASN A 117 -0.52 16.85 16.37
N ASN A 118 0.63 16.67 15.71
CA ASN A 118 1.84 16.22 16.39
C ASN A 118 2.44 17.31 17.28
N ALA A 119 2.65 18.51 16.73
CA ALA A 119 3.29 19.61 17.46
C ALA A 119 2.50 19.97 18.73
N THR A 120 1.18 20.04 18.65
CA THR A 120 0.38 20.39 19.82
C THR A 120 0.27 19.25 20.83
N ALA A 121 0.29 17.99 20.37
CA ALA A 121 0.38 16.84 21.28
C ALA A 121 1.72 16.79 22.02
N ASP A 122 2.82 17.13 21.35
CA ASP A 122 4.14 17.24 21.95
C ASP A 122 4.17 18.34 23.03
N VAL A 123 3.60 19.51 22.74
CA VAL A 123 3.46 20.61 23.71
C VAL A 123 2.56 20.23 24.89
N ALA A 124 1.46 19.51 24.67
CA ALA A 124 0.58 19.04 25.75
C ALA A 124 1.33 18.09 26.72
N ILE A 125 2.13 17.17 26.19
CA ILE A 125 2.95 16.27 27.01
C ILE A 125 4.08 17.03 27.72
N PHE A 126 4.71 17.99 27.04
CA PHE A 126 5.71 18.87 27.65
C PHE A 126 5.12 19.66 28.83
N LEU A 127 3.94 20.25 28.66
CA LEU A 127 3.22 20.97 29.71
C LEU A 127 2.80 20.05 30.86
N MET A 128 2.32 18.84 30.55
CA MET A 128 1.99 17.82 31.54
C MET A 128 3.20 17.45 32.41
N ILE A 129 4.35 17.19 31.77
CA ILE A 129 5.60 16.90 32.50
C ILE A 129 6.06 18.13 33.27
N GLY A 130 6.05 19.31 32.65
CA GLY A 130 6.38 20.58 33.29
C GLY A 130 5.58 20.80 34.58
N ALA A 131 4.28 20.54 34.55
CA ALA A 131 3.39 20.65 35.69
C ALA A 131 3.64 19.56 36.75
N LEU A 132 3.74 18.28 36.35
CA LEU A 132 4.05 17.15 37.25
C LEU A 132 5.36 17.34 38.03
N ARG A 133 6.35 17.97 37.36
CA ARG A 133 7.68 18.21 37.92
C ARG A 133 7.85 19.63 38.48
N GLN A 134 6.82 20.49 38.39
CA GLN A 134 6.90 21.94 38.65
C GLN A 134 8.17 22.56 38.06
N ALA A 135 8.49 22.18 36.82
CA ALA A 135 9.81 22.33 36.23
C ALA A 135 10.28 23.80 36.10
N TYR A 136 9.36 24.76 36.11
CA TYR A 136 9.70 26.18 36.12
C TYR A 136 10.58 26.56 37.32
N ILE A 137 10.30 26.03 38.51
CA ILE A 137 11.07 26.31 39.73
C ILE A 137 12.55 25.91 39.57
N PRO A 138 12.90 24.63 39.34
CA PRO A 138 14.30 24.24 39.22
C PRO A 138 14.99 24.83 37.98
N VAL A 139 14.26 25.05 36.87
CA VAL A 139 14.84 25.68 35.67
C VAL A 139 15.21 27.14 35.93
N SER A 140 14.38 27.90 36.64
CA SER A 140 14.65 29.29 37.00
C SER A 140 15.76 29.40 38.04
N SER A 141 15.73 28.59 39.11
CA SER A 141 16.80 28.54 40.13
C SER A 141 18.19 28.35 39.52
N LEU A 142 18.34 27.41 38.57
CA LEU A 142 19.63 27.17 37.91
C LEU A 142 20.11 28.38 37.08
N ARG A 143 19.18 29.12 36.46
CA ARG A 143 19.50 30.33 35.67
C ARG A 143 19.85 31.53 36.54
N GLU A 144 19.31 31.57 37.76
CA GLU A 144 19.62 32.57 38.78
C GLU A 144 20.94 32.27 39.52
N GLY A 145 21.62 31.17 39.17
CA GLY A 145 22.91 30.78 39.74
C GLY A 145 22.81 30.07 41.08
N GLU A 146 21.63 29.59 41.46
CA GLU A 146 21.47 28.81 42.69
C GLU A 146 22.18 27.44 42.58
N PRO A 147 22.81 26.94 43.66
CA PRO A 147 23.46 25.64 43.66
C PRO A 147 22.50 24.49 43.35
N ILE A 148 22.98 23.46 42.66
CA ILE A 148 22.21 22.21 42.45
C ILE A 148 21.82 21.64 43.83
N HIS A 149 20.54 21.30 44.01
CA HIS A 149 19.94 20.83 45.27
C HIS A 149 19.73 21.89 46.37
N SER A 150 19.85 23.19 46.07
CA SER A 150 19.50 24.27 47.01
C SER A 150 18.01 24.31 47.38
N ASN A 151 17.14 23.79 46.52
CA ASN A 151 15.69 23.92 46.66
C ASN A 151 15.05 22.69 47.36
N PRO A 152 14.43 22.85 48.55
CA PRO A 152 13.80 21.76 49.32
C PRO A 152 12.51 21.20 48.69
N VAL A 153 12.00 21.79 47.60
CA VAL A 153 10.80 21.32 46.85
C VAL A 153 11.04 19.96 46.16
N THR A 154 12.29 19.47 46.13
CA THR A 154 12.70 18.21 45.50
C THR A 154 12.04 16.92 46.03
N THR A 155 11.25 17.00 47.12
CA THR A 155 10.60 15.87 47.78
C THR A 155 9.10 15.70 47.48
N LYS A 156 8.45 16.61 46.74
CA LYS A 156 6.99 16.58 46.45
C LYS A 156 6.66 16.42 44.98
N TYR A 157 7.35 15.49 44.34
CA TYR A 157 7.31 15.29 42.90
C TYR A 157 6.40 14.13 42.49
N ASN A 158 5.50 14.38 41.54
CA ASN A 158 4.53 13.38 41.12
C ASN A 158 5.02 12.62 39.90
N HIS A 159 4.81 11.31 39.87
CA HIS A 159 5.21 10.43 38.77
C HIS A 159 3.97 10.01 37.95
N GLY A 160 4.11 9.89 36.63
CA GLY A 160 2.99 9.57 35.72
C GLY A 160 2.52 8.11 35.77
N ILE A 161 3.40 7.17 36.14
CA ILE A 161 3.06 5.74 36.15
C ILE A 161 1.90 5.46 37.12
N GLY A 162 0.89 4.74 36.62
CA GLY A 162 -0.26 4.30 37.42
C GLY A 162 -1.32 5.39 37.63
N LYS A 163 -1.19 6.55 36.98
CA LYS A 163 -2.16 7.66 37.07
C LYS A 163 -3.14 7.69 35.90
N PHE A 164 -4.32 8.26 36.16
CA PHE A 164 -5.33 8.49 35.14
C PHE A 164 -5.14 9.85 34.47
N LEU A 165 -4.94 9.81 33.15
CA LEU A 165 -5.13 10.98 32.30
C LEU A 165 -6.61 11.02 31.88
N GLY A 166 -7.35 11.96 32.45
CA GLY A 166 -8.68 12.32 31.99
C GLY A 166 -8.58 13.28 30.79
N GLN A 167 -9.23 12.95 29.68
CA GLN A 167 -9.21 13.78 28.48
C GLN A 167 -10.63 14.14 28.05
N THR A 168 -10.89 15.43 27.82
CA THR A 168 -12.15 15.86 27.20
C THR A 168 -11.97 16.00 25.70
N GLY A 169 -12.92 15.49 24.92
CA GLY A 169 -12.91 15.65 23.46
C GLY A 169 -12.03 14.65 22.69
N LEU A 170 -11.90 13.39 23.13
CA LEU A 170 -11.23 12.36 22.34
C LEU A 170 -12.03 12.07 21.05
N GLY A 171 -11.73 12.75 19.94
CA GLY A 171 -12.58 12.77 18.74
C GLY A 171 -12.03 11.98 17.55
N HIS A 172 -12.69 12.13 16.39
CA HIS A 172 -12.14 11.72 15.08
C HIS A 172 -10.90 12.52 14.69
N ASP A 173 -10.65 13.66 15.35
CA ASP A 173 -9.46 14.46 15.14
C ASP A 173 -8.22 13.70 15.66
N PRO A 174 -7.23 13.40 14.81
CA PRO A 174 -6.08 12.61 15.23
C PRO A 174 -5.21 13.30 16.29
N GLN A 175 -5.29 14.63 16.48
CA GLN A 175 -4.55 15.36 17.53
C GLN A 175 -4.79 14.77 18.92
N ASN A 176 -6.05 14.47 19.24
CA ASN A 176 -6.45 14.08 20.59
C ASN A 176 -6.02 12.64 20.89
N LYS A 177 -5.88 11.80 19.86
CA LYS A 177 -5.31 10.46 19.97
C LYS A 177 -3.80 10.50 20.20
N GLU A 178 -3.10 11.45 19.58
CA GLU A 178 -1.65 11.58 19.72
C GLU A 178 -1.21 11.92 21.15
N VAL A 179 -2.02 12.68 21.90
CA VAL A 179 -1.83 12.93 23.34
C VAL A 179 -1.99 11.64 24.14
N ALA A 180 -3.11 10.93 23.97
CA ALA A 180 -3.38 9.66 24.66
C ALA A 180 -2.28 8.61 24.37
N ARG A 181 -1.87 8.48 23.10
CA ARG A 181 -0.80 7.56 22.68
C ARG A 181 0.52 7.85 23.39
N ARG A 182 0.93 9.12 23.46
CA ARG A 182 2.16 9.51 24.18
C ARG A 182 2.01 9.30 25.67
N ALA A 183 0.90 9.70 26.28
CA ALA A 183 0.67 9.53 27.71
C ALA A 183 0.71 8.05 28.15
N ARG A 184 0.21 7.12 27.33
CA ARG A 184 0.36 5.67 27.58
C ARG A 184 1.83 5.23 27.65
N ALA A 185 2.71 5.81 26.85
CA ALA A 185 4.14 5.53 26.91
C ALA A 185 4.79 6.03 28.22
N PHE A 186 4.18 7.01 28.91
CA PHE A 186 4.55 7.43 30.26
C PHE A 186 3.89 6.59 31.37
N GLY A 187 3.22 5.48 31.03
CA GLY A 187 2.57 4.57 31.97
C GLY A 187 1.23 5.07 32.53
N MET A 188 0.59 6.03 31.86
CA MET A 188 -0.73 6.54 32.26
C MET A 188 -1.87 5.69 31.69
N THR A 189 -2.95 5.57 32.46
CA THR A 189 -4.21 4.99 31.97
C THR A 189 -5.12 6.09 31.45
N ILE A 190 -5.76 5.89 30.30
CA ILE A 190 -6.55 6.93 29.63
C ILE A 190 -8.04 6.75 29.89
N GLN A 191 -8.66 7.78 30.46
CA GLN A 191 -10.11 7.93 30.53
C GLN A 191 -10.54 9.13 29.68
N TYR A 192 -11.68 9.04 29.02
CA TYR A 192 -12.16 10.14 28.20
C TYR A 192 -13.66 10.38 28.30
N HIS A 193 -14.05 11.63 28.05
CA HIS A 193 -15.44 12.01 27.89
C HIS A 193 -15.67 12.77 26.58
N ASN A 194 -16.75 12.37 25.90
CA ASN A 194 -17.33 13.02 24.72
C ASN A 194 -18.85 13.04 24.84
N ARG A 195 -19.51 13.93 24.08
CA ARG A 195 -20.97 13.89 23.90
C ARG A 195 -21.47 12.54 23.34
N SER A 196 -20.65 11.89 22.53
CA SER A 196 -20.95 10.56 21.97
C SER A 196 -19.73 9.66 22.13
N ARG A 197 -19.96 8.45 22.63
CA ARG A 197 -18.93 7.43 22.76
C ARG A 197 -18.36 7.08 21.38
N LEU A 198 -17.04 6.95 21.30
CA LEU A 198 -16.36 6.52 20.08
C LEU A 198 -16.55 5.01 19.82
N SER A 199 -16.32 4.57 18.59
CA SER A 199 -16.23 3.12 18.30
C SER A 199 -14.98 2.52 18.97
N PRO A 200 -14.97 1.20 19.28
CA PRO A 200 -13.84 0.55 19.93
C PRO A 200 -12.49 0.78 19.23
N GLU A 201 -12.49 0.83 17.90
CA GLU A 201 -11.30 1.08 17.09
C GLU A 201 -10.76 2.52 17.26
N LEU A 202 -11.66 3.48 17.51
CA LEU A 202 -11.30 4.87 17.73
C LEU A 202 -10.95 5.15 19.20
N GLU A 203 -11.47 4.36 20.14
CA GLU A 203 -11.11 4.42 21.56
C GLU A 203 -9.65 4.03 21.79
N ASP A 204 -9.09 3.11 20.99
CA ASP A 204 -7.68 2.71 21.03
C ASP A 204 -7.21 2.32 22.46
N GLY A 205 -8.09 1.65 23.22
CA GLY A 205 -7.84 1.24 24.60
C GLY A 205 -8.08 2.34 25.66
N ALA A 206 -8.59 3.51 25.30
CA ALA A 206 -9.10 4.49 26.26
C ALA A 206 -10.48 4.07 26.82
N THR A 207 -10.76 4.41 28.08
CA THR A 207 -12.03 4.07 28.74
C THR A 207 -13.00 5.26 28.68
N TYR A 208 -14.17 5.06 28.08
CA TYR A 208 -15.24 6.07 28.08
C TYR A 208 -15.91 6.16 29.46
N VAL A 209 -16.09 7.38 29.95
CA VAL A 209 -16.77 7.67 31.22
C VAL A 209 -17.70 8.89 31.07
N SER A 210 -18.62 9.08 32.02
CA SER A 210 -19.39 10.32 32.11
C SER A 210 -18.49 11.50 32.48
N PHE A 211 -18.97 12.73 32.27
CA PHE A 211 -18.18 13.93 32.57
C PHE A 211 -17.85 14.04 34.06
N ASP A 212 -18.82 13.81 34.95
CA ASP A 212 -18.60 13.83 36.39
C ASP A 212 -17.64 12.72 36.85
N GLU A 213 -17.74 11.52 36.27
CA GLU A 213 -16.78 10.44 36.54
C GLU A 213 -15.37 10.77 36.05
N LEU A 214 -15.24 11.47 34.91
CA LEU A 214 -13.94 11.93 34.41
C LEU A 214 -13.30 12.89 35.42
N LEU A 215 -14.06 13.88 35.89
CA LEU A 215 -13.59 14.86 36.88
C LEU A 215 -13.18 14.18 38.19
N ALA A 216 -14.00 13.27 38.70
CA ALA A 216 -13.74 12.58 39.97
C ALA A 216 -12.51 11.67 39.94
N ASN A 217 -12.16 11.12 38.77
CA ASN A 217 -11.09 10.11 38.65
C ASN A 217 -9.76 10.66 38.11
N ALA A 218 -9.76 11.77 37.37
CA ALA A 218 -8.56 12.30 36.73
C ALA A 218 -7.50 12.74 37.76
N ASP A 219 -6.27 12.23 37.60
CA ASP A 219 -5.10 12.78 38.30
C ASP A 219 -4.48 13.93 37.48
N VAL A 220 -4.57 13.82 36.16
CA VAL A 220 -4.27 14.90 35.20
C VAL A 220 -5.50 15.05 34.30
N LEU A 221 -6.01 16.27 34.14
CA LEU A 221 -7.10 16.59 33.21
C LEU A 221 -6.55 17.41 32.03
N SER A 222 -6.66 16.87 30.82
CA SER A 222 -6.32 17.54 29.56
C SER A 222 -7.58 17.98 28.82
N LEU A 223 -7.62 19.24 28.37
CA LEU A 223 -8.74 19.80 27.61
C LEU A 223 -8.44 19.88 26.11
N ASN A 224 -9.30 19.26 25.31
CA ASN A 224 -9.17 19.21 23.85
C ASN A 224 -10.51 19.42 23.14
N LEU A 225 -11.23 20.49 23.52
CA LEU A 225 -12.55 20.82 22.99
C LEU A 225 -12.51 22.06 22.09
N ALA A 226 -13.41 22.10 21.10
CA ALA A 226 -13.68 23.33 20.38
C ALA A 226 -14.39 24.34 21.31
N LEU A 227 -13.99 25.60 21.26
CA LEU A 227 -14.65 26.68 22.00
C LEU A 227 -15.93 27.11 21.29
N ASN A 228 -17.03 27.14 22.04
CA ASN A 228 -18.33 27.67 21.64
C ASN A 228 -19.08 28.13 22.90
N ALA A 229 -20.28 28.67 22.74
CA ALA A 229 -21.08 29.16 23.87
C ALA A 229 -21.33 28.12 24.97
N SER A 230 -21.46 26.84 24.61
CA SER A 230 -21.73 25.75 25.56
C SER A 230 -20.47 25.15 26.19
N THR A 231 -19.29 25.35 25.60
CA THR A 231 -18.01 24.86 26.15
C THR A 231 -17.19 25.96 26.82
N ARG A 232 -17.60 27.23 26.69
CA ARG A 232 -17.03 28.34 27.45
C ARG A 232 -17.22 28.10 28.93
N HIS A 233 -16.14 28.17 29.70
CA HIS A 233 -16.12 27.91 31.14
C HIS A 233 -16.69 26.54 31.51
N ILE A 234 -16.53 25.54 30.65
CA ILE A 234 -16.92 24.16 30.96
C ILE A 234 -16.17 23.60 32.17
N ILE A 235 -14.98 24.13 32.47
CA ILE A 235 -14.29 23.93 33.74
C ILE A 235 -14.34 25.23 34.53
N GLY A 236 -15.27 25.32 35.48
CA GLY A 236 -15.39 26.42 36.43
C GLY A 236 -15.24 25.97 37.88
N LYS A 237 -15.71 26.82 38.80
CA LYS A 237 -15.60 26.59 40.25
C LYS A 237 -16.28 25.30 40.69
N SER A 238 -17.45 24.97 40.16
CA SER A 238 -18.17 23.74 40.49
C SER A 238 -17.41 22.49 40.03
N GLU A 239 -16.80 22.52 38.85
CA GLU A 239 -16.09 21.39 38.29
C GLU A 239 -14.78 21.13 39.04
N PHE A 240 -14.05 22.19 39.41
CA PHE A 240 -12.86 22.03 40.25
C PHE A 240 -13.17 21.35 41.58
N GLN A 241 -14.30 21.64 42.22
CA GLN A 241 -14.70 20.98 43.48
C GLN A 241 -14.93 19.47 43.33
N LYS A 242 -15.39 19.03 42.15
CA LYS A 242 -15.62 17.61 41.84
C LYS A 242 -14.34 16.82 41.56
N MET A 243 -13.23 17.50 41.28
CA MET A 243 -11.95 16.86 40.98
C MET A 243 -11.26 16.31 42.24
N LYS A 244 -10.26 15.46 42.05
CA LYS A 244 -9.37 15.04 43.15
C LYS A 244 -8.62 16.23 43.74
N ASP A 245 -8.31 16.15 45.03
CA ASP A 245 -7.39 17.09 45.66
C ASP A 245 -5.98 16.87 45.09
N GLY A 246 -5.35 17.96 44.64
CA GLY A 246 -4.05 17.93 43.99
C GLY A 246 -4.08 17.51 42.51
N VAL A 247 -5.23 17.65 41.84
CA VAL A 247 -5.34 17.43 40.38
C VAL A 247 -4.41 18.37 39.60
N ILE A 248 -3.94 17.92 38.44
CA ILE A 248 -3.15 18.73 37.50
C ILE A 248 -3.98 19.05 36.25
N ILE A 249 -3.92 20.29 35.80
CA ILE A 249 -4.69 20.76 34.63
C ILE A 249 -3.76 21.03 33.46
N VAL A 250 -4.11 20.55 32.27
CA VAL A 250 -3.40 20.85 31.01
C VAL A 250 -4.39 21.41 29.99
N ASN A 251 -4.05 22.55 29.38
CA ASN A 251 -4.87 23.14 28.31
C ASN A 251 -4.01 23.61 27.15
N THR A 252 -4.23 22.99 25.99
CA THR A 252 -3.64 23.35 24.69
C THR A 252 -4.72 23.60 23.63
N ALA A 253 -5.98 23.71 24.04
CA ALA A 253 -7.11 23.91 23.14
C ALA A 253 -7.47 25.39 23.01
N ARG A 254 -8.25 25.91 23.97
CA ARG A 254 -8.65 27.32 24.07
C ARG A 254 -8.75 27.72 25.54
N GLY A 255 -8.22 28.88 25.89
CA GLY A 255 -8.15 29.30 27.29
C GLY A 255 -9.53 29.48 27.93
N ALA A 256 -10.49 30.07 27.21
CA ALA A 256 -11.85 30.30 27.69
C ALA A 256 -12.70 29.03 27.93
N LEU A 257 -12.15 27.82 27.73
CA LEU A 257 -12.75 26.57 28.23
C LEU A 257 -12.68 26.50 29.76
N ILE A 258 -11.71 27.18 30.37
CA ILE A 258 -11.52 27.28 31.80
C ILE A 258 -11.91 28.69 32.25
N ASP A 259 -12.63 28.80 33.37
CA ASP A 259 -12.72 30.06 34.10
C ASP A 259 -11.37 30.31 34.79
N GLU A 260 -10.59 31.23 34.23
CA GLU A 260 -9.19 31.42 34.63
C GLU A 260 -9.08 31.93 36.08
N LYS A 261 -10.06 32.71 36.55
CA LYS A 261 -10.12 33.17 37.95
C LYS A 261 -10.42 32.02 38.90
N ALA A 262 -11.35 31.14 38.53
CA ALA A 262 -11.62 29.94 39.31
C ALA A 262 -10.41 29.01 39.38
N LEU A 263 -9.60 28.92 38.32
CA LEU A 263 -8.34 28.17 38.32
C LEU A 263 -7.32 28.77 39.29
N VAL A 264 -7.18 30.10 39.34
CA VAL A 264 -6.32 30.80 40.30
C VAL A 264 -6.74 30.49 41.74
N GLU A 265 -8.04 30.62 42.07
CA GLU A 265 -8.56 30.26 43.40
C GLU A 265 -8.29 28.79 43.75
N ALA A 266 -8.43 27.88 42.78
CA ALA A 266 -8.19 26.45 42.97
C ALA A 266 -6.70 26.12 43.19
N LEU A 267 -5.78 26.86 42.54
CA LEU A 267 -4.34 26.74 42.76
C LEU A 267 -3.92 27.29 44.12
N GLU A 268 -4.50 28.42 44.55
CA GLU A 268 -4.23 29.05 45.84
C GLU A 268 -4.70 28.18 47.02
N SER A 269 -5.90 27.61 46.91
CA SER A 269 -6.43 26.66 47.91
C SER A 269 -5.70 25.31 47.94
N GLY A 270 -4.89 25.00 46.93
CA GLY A 270 -4.21 23.71 46.78
C GLY A 270 -5.10 22.60 46.22
N LYS A 271 -6.35 22.90 45.85
CA LYS A 271 -7.25 21.97 45.16
C LYS A 271 -6.62 21.49 43.85
N VAL A 272 -6.05 22.43 43.09
CA VAL A 272 -5.20 22.16 41.93
C VAL A 272 -3.73 22.22 42.37
N TRP A 273 -2.99 21.15 42.13
CA TRP A 273 -1.57 21.08 42.52
C TRP A 273 -0.68 21.95 41.63
N SER A 274 -0.93 21.90 40.31
CA SER A 274 -0.17 22.56 39.26
C SER A 274 -1.00 22.61 37.98
N ALA A 275 -0.65 23.51 37.06
CA ALA A 275 -1.26 23.59 35.74
C ALA A 275 -0.19 23.79 34.64
N GLY A 276 -0.47 23.30 33.44
CA GLY A 276 0.34 23.49 32.23
C GLY A 276 -0.51 24.11 31.12
N LEU A 277 -0.25 25.37 30.78
CA LEU A 277 -1.12 26.15 29.89
C LEU A 277 -0.34 26.69 28.69
N ASP A 278 -0.87 26.45 27.49
CA ASP A 278 -0.43 27.11 26.26
C ASP A 278 -1.39 28.23 25.83
N VAL A 279 -2.59 28.26 26.41
CA VAL A 279 -3.71 29.14 25.98
C VAL A 279 -4.41 29.79 27.19
N TYR A 280 -4.94 31.00 26.99
CA TYR A 280 -5.47 31.87 28.06
C TYR A 280 -6.84 32.46 27.71
N GLU A 281 -7.66 32.77 28.72
CA GLU A 281 -9.05 33.22 28.52
C GLU A 281 -9.10 34.53 27.72
N ASN A 282 -8.20 35.47 28.02
CA ASN A 282 -8.17 36.82 27.45
C ASN A 282 -6.87 37.10 26.67
N GLU A 283 -6.38 36.11 25.89
CA GLU A 283 -5.14 36.25 25.12
C GLU A 283 -5.06 37.57 24.31
N PRO A 284 -3.93 38.31 24.38
CA PRO A 284 -2.64 37.95 24.98
C PRO A 284 -2.52 38.25 26.49
N ALA A 285 -3.55 38.79 27.13
CA ALA A 285 -3.54 38.99 28.57
C ALA A 285 -3.68 37.63 29.30
N ILE A 286 -2.95 37.51 30.41
CA ILE A 286 -2.93 36.34 31.28
C ILE A 286 -3.31 36.84 32.68
N GLU A 287 -4.13 36.08 33.41
CA GLU A 287 -4.46 36.42 34.80
C GLU A 287 -3.18 36.50 35.65
N PRO A 288 -2.96 37.59 36.41
CA PRO A 288 -1.73 37.80 37.17
C PRO A 288 -1.44 36.67 38.17
N GLY A 289 -2.48 36.06 38.73
CA GLY A 289 -2.35 34.93 39.65
C GLY A 289 -1.73 33.68 39.03
N LEU A 290 -1.84 33.50 37.71
CA LEU A 290 -1.17 32.41 37.00
C LEU A 290 0.30 32.74 36.72
N VAL A 291 0.58 33.97 36.26
CA VAL A 291 1.94 34.44 35.96
C VAL A 291 2.82 34.41 37.21
N ASN A 292 2.26 34.82 38.35
CA ASN A 292 2.99 34.91 39.61
C ASN A 292 3.12 33.57 40.35
N ASN A 293 2.47 32.49 39.87
CA ASN A 293 2.49 31.20 40.55
C ASN A 293 3.56 30.28 39.95
N PRO A 294 4.69 30.03 40.65
CA PRO A 294 5.81 29.28 40.10
C PRO A 294 5.49 27.78 39.92
N ARG A 295 4.37 27.29 40.46
CA ARG A 295 3.91 25.91 40.25
C ARG A 295 3.23 25.73 38.89
N VAL A 296 2.96 26.79 38.15
CA VAL A 296 2.28 26.75 36.85
C VAL A 296 3.32 26.81 35.73
N MET A 297 3.23 25.89 34.77
CA MET A 297 4.04 25.90 33.56
C MET A 297 3.29 26.65 32.46
N LEU A 298 3.86 27.76 31.99
CA LEU A 298 3.24 28.66 31.03
C LEU A 298 3.99 28.68 29.71
N LEU A 299 3.25 28.61 28.61
CA LEU A 299 3.76 28.79 27.25
C LEU A 299 2.91 29.82 26.49
N PRO A 300 3.50 30.65 25.61
CA PRO A 300 2.79 31.71 24.92
C PRO A 300 2.16 31.24 23.59
N HIS A 301 1.27 30.23 23.66
CA HIS A 301 0.54 29.70 22.50
C HIS A 301 1.46 29.18 21.38
N ILE A 302 2.40 28.31 21.75
CA ILE A 302 3.44 27.78 20.85
C ILE A 302 3.08 26.41 20.25
N GLY A 303 1.89 25.88 20.52
CA GLY A 303 1.45 24.54 20.14
C GLY A 303 1.72 24.12 18.69
N THR A 304 1.77 25.05 17.74
CA THR A 304 2.07 24.80 16.32
C THR A 304 3.29 25.54 15.81
N MET A 305 4.10 26.15 16.67
CA MET A 305 5.23 27.02 16.30
C MET A 305 6.50 26.21 15.98
N THR A 306 6.38 25.24 15.07
CA THR A 306 7.50 24.51 14.46
C THR A 306 7.53 24.80 12.96
N TYR A 307 8.72 24.70 12.35
CA TYR A 307 8.89 25.00 10.93
C TYR A 307 8.00 24.09 10.06
N GLU A 308 8.01 22.79 10.36
CA GLU A 308 7.29 21.76 9.62
C GLU A 308 5.78 21.97 9.71
N THR A 309 5.25 22.15 10.93
CA THR A 309 3.81 22.31 11.15
C THR A 309 3.30 23.63 10.54
N GLN A 310 4.01 24.75 10.72
CA GLN A 310 3.60 26.01 10.12
C GLN A 310 3.59 25.94 8.60
N ARG A 311 4.61 25.31 7.99
CA ARG A 311 4.65 25.12 6.53
C ARG A 311 3.52 24.22 6.04
N GLU A 312 3.25 23.09 6.70
CA GLU A 312 2.15 22.20 6.33
C GLU A 312 0.78 22.89 6.43
N MET A 313 0.57 23.69 7.47
CA MET A 313 -0.66 24.47 7.62
C MET A 313 -0.82 25.48 6.49
N GLU A 314 0.22 26.25 6.16
CA GLU A 314 0.20 27.21 5.05
C GLU A 314 -0.09 26.53 3.71
N LEU A 315 0.59 25.43 3.41
CA LEU A 315 0.35 24.65 2.19
C LEU A 315 -1.09 24.15 2.08
N LEU A 316 -1.67 23.66 3.18
CA LEU A 316 -3.04 23.19 3.18
C LEU A 316 -4.03 24.34 2.88
N VAL A 317 -3.79 25.54 3.41
CA VAL A 317 -4.61 26.73 3.10
C VAL A 317 -4.49 27.10 1.62
N LEU A 318 -3.28 27.14 1.09
CA LEU A 318 -3.03 27.45 -0.34
C LEU A 318 -3.69 26.42 -1.27
N ASN A 319 -3.61 25.14 -0.91
CA ASN A 319 -4.27 24.05 -1.63
C ASN A 319 -5.81 24.16 -1.56
N ASN A 320 -6.38 24.56 -0.41
CA ASN A 320 -7.81 24.85 -0.30
C ASN A 320 -8.24 25.99 -1.22
N LEU A 321 -7.47 27.09 -1.28
CA LEU A 321 -7.74 28.22 -2.15
C LEU A 321 -7.73 27.82 -3.62
N ARG A 322 -6.67 27.13 -4.05
CA ARG A 322 -6.53 26.61 -5.42
C ARG A 322 -7.71 25.70 -5.78
N SER A 323 -7.98 24.71 -4.94
CA SER A 323 -9.08 23.76 -5.15
C SER A 323 -10.45 24.45 -5.19
N GLY A 324 -10.70 25.41 -4.30
CA GLY A 324 -11.93 26.19 -4.27
C GLY A 324 -12.16 26.94 -5.58
N VAL A 325 -11.14 27.64 -6.08
CA VAL A 325 -11.22 28.43 -7.30
C VAL A 325 -11.33 27.56 -8.56
N GLU A 326 -10.49 26.52 -8.69
CA GLU A 326 -10.43 25.69 -9.90
C GLU A 326 -11.59 24.69 -9.99
N THR A 327 -12.01 24.10 -8.86
CA THR A 327 -12.96 22.98 -8.85
C THR A 327 -14.32 23.32 -8.23
N GLY A 328 -14.44 24.49 -7.61
CA GLY A 328 -15.64 24.87 -6.85
C GLY A 328 -15.76 24.22 -5.49
N LYS A 329 -14.73 23.51 -4.99
CA LYS A 329 -14.75 22.74 -3.74
C LYS A 329 -13.44 22.90 -2.98
N MET A 330 -13.53 23.21 -1.68
CA MET A 330 -12.38 23.21 -0.78
C MET A 330 -12.12 21.80 -0.21
N ILE A 331 -10.86 21.56 0.18
CA ILE A 331 -10.35 20.27 0.64
C ILE A 331 -10.83 19.95 2.07
N THR A 332 -10.84 20.96 2.95
CA THR A 332 -11.13 20.83 4.39
C THR A 332 -12.18 21.84 4.87
N LEU A 333 -13.45 21.60 4.54
CA LEU A 333 -14.57 22.47 4.93
C LEU A 333 -14.77 22.50 6.46
N GLY A 334 -15.01 23.69 7.02
CA GLY A 334 -15.39 23.89 8.41
C GLY A 334 -16.78 23.33 8.72
N ALA A 335 -16.95 22.78 9.93
CA ALA A 335 -18.14 22.03 10.34
C ALA A 335 -19.34 22.95 10.64
N SER A 336 -20.02 23.43 9.60
CA SER A 336 -21.40 23.95 9.70
C SER A 336 -22.16 24.02 8.35
N HIS A 337 -21.62 23.47 7.27
CA HIS A 337 -22.34 23.40 6.00
C HIS A 337 -23.21 22.15 6.00
N ASP A 338 -24.48 22.32 6.40
CA ASP A 338 -25.51 21.29 6.33
C ASP A 338 -25.51 20.63 4.95
N HIS A 339 -25.44 19.30 4.91
CA HIS A 339 -25.28 18.47 3.71
C HIS A 339 -26.50 18.44 2.76
N LYS A 340 -27.33 19.50 2.73
CA LYS A 340 -28.61 19.53 2.01
C LYS A 340 -28.88 20.86 1.29
N SER A 341 -28.04 21.25 0.32
CA SER A 341 -28.48 21.96 -0.89
C SER A 341 -27.29 22.39 -1.76
N LEU A 342 -26.99 21.65 -2.83
CA LEU A 342 -26.54 22.25 -4.10
C LEU A 342 -26.65 21.20 -5.23
N ALA A 343 -27.87 20.73 -5.47
CA ALA A 343 -28.24 20.14 -6.75
C ALA A 343 -28.75 21.27 -7.64
N LEU A 344 -28.03 21.59 -8.72
CA LEU A 344 -28.44 22.21 -10.00
C LEU A 344 -27.39 23.22 -10.51
N ARG A 345 -26.63 22.84 -11.55
CA ARG A 345 -26.77 23.35 -12.94
C ARG A 345 -25.72 22.73 -13.85
N LYS A 346 -26.15 22.48 -15.08
CA LYS A 346 -25.49 21.73 -16.16
C LYS A 346 -24.44 22.58 -16.92
N SER A 347 -23.45 21.86 -17.45
CA SER A 347 -22.81 22.00 -18.79
C SER A 347 -22.32 23.37 -19.29
N LEU A 348 -21.01 23.46 -19.57
CA LEU A 348 -20.45 23.90 -20.87
C LEU A 348 -18.97 23.47 -20.99
N PRO A 349 -18.49 23.03 -22.17
CA PRO A 349 -17.13 22.52 -22.36
C PRO A 349 -16.17 23.62 -22.84
N LEU A 350 -14.96 23.68 -22.29
CA LEU A 350 -13.87 24.51 -22.84
C LEU A 350 -12.96 23.65 -23.73
N SER A 351 -13.03 23.93 -25.03
CA SER A 351 -12.12 23.46 -26.06
C SER A 351 -10.81 24.26 -26.02
N LEU A 352 -9.67 23.58 -26.08
CA LEU A 352 -8.43 24.16 -26.62
C LEU A 352 -7.83 23.16 -27.62
N ASN A 353 -7.87 23.56 -28.90
CA ASN A 353 -7.27 22.85 -30.03
C ASN A 353 -5.74 23.00 -29.99
N PRO A 354 -4.96 21.93 -30.30
CA PRO A 354 -3.60 22.08 -30.77
C PRO A 354 -3.57 22.34 -32.29
N VAL A 355 -2.67 23.24 -32.69
CA VAL A 355 -2.37 23.65 -34.07
C VAL A 355 -1.96 22.45 -34.94
N LEU A 356 -2.59 22.34 -36.11
CA LEU A 356 -2.27 21.39 -37.18
C LEU A 356 -1.17 21.96 -38.08
N LEU A 357 -0.11 21.19 -38.32
CA LEU A 357 0.70 21.26 -39.54
C LEU A 357 0.44 19.98 -40.34
N GLY A 358 -0.11 20.15 -41.54
CA GLY A 358 -0.53 19.05 -42.41
C GLY A 358 0.60 18.51 -43.29
N ARG A 359 0.41 17.27 -43.77
CA ARG A 359 0.67 16.83 -45.16
C ARG A 359 0.08 15.43 -45.40
N ASN A 360 -0.54 15.30 -46.58
CA ASN A 360 -1.18 14.11 -47.13
C ASN A 360 -0.17 13.02 -47.55
N ALA A 361 -0.51 11.74 -47.38
CA ALA A 361 -0.32 10.69 -48.40
C ALA A 361 -0.97 9.33 -48.02
N LYS A 362 -2.06 9.03 -48.73
CA LYS A 362 -2.53 7.75 -49.31
C LYS A 362 -2.20 6.40 -48.64
N ASP A 363 -3.29 5.68 -48.35
CA ASP A 363 -3.53 4.24 -48.29
C ASP A 363 -2.38 3.28 -48.68
N LYS A 364 -2.09 2.33 -47.77
CA LYS A 364 -2.05 0.89 -48.10
C LYS A 364 -2.20 0.03 -46.84
N LYS A 365 -3.20 -0.87 -46.88
CA LYS A 365 -3.53 -1.88 -45.87
C LYS A 365 -2.33 -2.78 -45.55
N GLN A 366 -1.98 -2.89 -44.27
CA GLN A 366 -1.47 -4.13 -43.67
C GLN A 366 -1.98 -4.23 -42.24
N LYS A 367 -2.72 -5.32 -41.95
CA LYS A 367 -3.26 -5.64 -40.62
C LYS A 367 -2.09 -5.98 -39.68
N ALA A 368 -1.72 -5.05 -38.81
CA ALA A 368 -1.01 -5.36 -37.57
C ALA A 368 -2.04 -5.32 -36.43
N THR A 369 -2.20 -6.44 -35.72
CA THR A 369 -3.06 -6.55 -34.54
C THR A 369 -2.44 -5.80 -33.36
N PRO A 370 -3.14 -4.90 -32.66
CA PRO A 370 -2.59 -4.20 -31.51
C PRO A 370 -2.30 -5.19 -30.37
N LYS A 371 -1.10 -5.11 -29.77
CA LYS A 371 -0.69 -5.98 -28.64
C LYS A 371 -1.54 -5.65 -27.39
N PRO A 372 -2.37 -6.58 -26.88
CA PRO A 372 -3.27 -6.34 -25.75
C PRO A 372 -2.58 -6.49 -24.38
N GLY A 373 -3.07 -5.77 -23.36
CA GLY A 373 -2.68 -5.96 -21.95
C GLY A 373 -3.04 -7.36 -21.41
N PRO A 374 -2.16 -8.06 -20.68
CA PRO A 374 -2.35 -9.45 -20.28
C PRO A 374 -3.17 -9.61 -18.98
N ARG A 375 -3.74 -10.80 -18.78
CA ARG A 375 -4.57 -11.17 -17.60
C ARG A 375 -3.93 -10.87 -16.22
N PRO A 376 -2.59 -10.92 -16.04
CA PRO A 376 -1.95 -10.51 -14.79
C PRO A 376 -2.21 -9.07 -14.37
N GLU A 377 -2.40 -8.12 -15.31
CA GLU A 377 -2.71 -6.72 -14.97
C GLU A 377 -4.05 -6.60 -14.22
N LEU A 378 -5.04 -7.42 -14.58
CA LEU A 378 -6.30 -7.53 -13.82
C LEU A 378 -6.05 -8.05 -12.41
N CYS A 379 -5.23 -9.11 -12.29
CA CYS A 379 -4.98 -9.78 -11.02
C CYS A 379 -4.19 -8.89 -10.05
N ASP A 380 -3.35 -8.01 -10.58
CA ASP A 380 -2.61 -7.03 -9.82
C ASP A 380 -3.51 -5.87 -9.35
N ALA A 381 -4.46 -5.43 -10.19
CA ALA A 381 -5.29 -4.24 -9.92
C ALA A 381 -6.61 -4.52 -9.18
N LEU A 382 -7.23 -5.69 -9.37
CA LEU A 382 -8.56 -5.99 -8.84
C LEU A 382 -8.46 -6.91 -7.61
N PRO A 383 -8.85 -6.46 -6.40
CA PRO A 383 -8.79 -7.29 -5.20
C PRO A 383 -9.76 -8.49 -5.26
N TRP A 384 -10.87 -8.33 -5.97
CA TRP A 384 -11.93 -9.33 -6.16
C TRP A 384 -11.74 -10.22 -7.41
N PHE A 385 -10.60 -10.12 -8.12
CA PHE A 385 -10.27 -11.01 -9.24
C PHE A 385 -8.77 -11.31 -9.30
N ARG A 386 -8.35 -12.51 -8.88
CA ARG A 386 -6.93 -12.95 -8.94
C ARG A 386 -6.71 -14.30 -9.63
N SER A 387 -7.61 -14.66 -10.55
CA SER A 387 -7.49 -15.91 -11.30
C SER A 387 -6.67 -15.71 -12.58
N VAL A 388 -5.39 -16.08 -12.53
CA VAL A 388 -4.47 -15.97 -13.68
C VAL A 388 -4.73 -17.05 -14.75
N GLN A 389 -5.24 -18.23 -14.37
CA GLN A 389 -5.46 -19.37 -15.28
C GLN A 389 -6.94 -19.70 -15.50
N GLY A 390 -7.77 -19.65 -14.46
CA GLY A 390 -9.20 -19.98 -14.52
C GLY A 390 -10.10 -18.81 -14.89
N GLY A 391 -11.35 -19.12 -15.25
CA GLY A 391 -12.42 -18.11 -15.42
C GLY A 391 -13.11 -17.70 -14.12
N VAL A 392 -12.88 -18.42 -13.03
CA VAL A 392 -13.51 -18.18 -11.71
C VAL A 392 -12.42 -17.88 -10.70
N TYR A 393 -12.52 -16.73 -10.02
CA TYR A 393 -11.71 -16.45 -8.84
C TYR A 393 -12.49 -16.80 -7.59
N HIS A 394 -11.97 -17.75 -6.81
CA HIS A 394 -12.54 -18.17 -5.56
C HIS A 394 -11.47 -18.20 -4.44
N ASN A 395 -11.87 -17.85 -3.23
CA ASN A 395 -11.05 -17.92 -2.02
C ASN A 395 -11.94 -18.19 -0.81
N GLY A 396 -11.51 -19.04 0.11
CA GLY A 396 -12.32 -19.43 1.28
C GLY A 396 -13.63 -20.12 0.89
N ASN A 397 -13.67 -20.84 -0.25
CA ASN A 397 -14.86 -21.45 -0.84
C ASN A 397 -15.99 -20.46 -1.19
N ILE A 398 -15.63 -19.21 -1.52
CA ILE A 398 -16.51 -18.16 -2.02
C ILE A 398 -16.02 -17.70 -3.39
N CYS A 399 -16.94 -17.56 -4.35
CA CYS A 399 -16.68 -16.94 -5.65
C CYS A 399 -16.74 -15.42 -5.53
N TRP A 400 -15.62 -14.75 -5.85
CA TRP A 400 -15.46 -13.29 -5.76
C TRP A 400 -15.50 -12.61 -7.14
N GLY A 401 -15.05 -13.32 -8.17
CA GLY A 401 -14.99 -12.77 -9.52
C GLY A 401 -15.10 -13.81 -10.62
N PHE A 402 -15.61 -13.37 -11.77
CA PHE A 402 -15.89 -14.21 -12.93
C PHE A 402 -15.39 -13.53 -14.21
N LEU A 403 -14.73 -14.29 -15.09
CA LEU A 403 -14.21 -13.80 -16.36
C LEU A 403 -14.86 -14.53 -17.53
N ILE A 404 -15.44 -13.74 -18.42
CA ILE A 404 -16.11 -14.17 -19.65
C ILE A 404 -15.28 -13.64 -20.83
N ASP A 405 -14.40 -14.47 -21.38
CA ASP A 405 -13.52 -14.08 -22.49
C ASP A 405 -14.10 -14.53 -23.85
N ALA A 406 -13.36 -15.30 -24.64
CA ALA A 406 -13.75 -15.64 -26.01
C ALA A 406 -14.93 -16.64 -26.09
N ASP A 407 -14.94 -17.64 -25.21
CA ASP A 407 -15.94 -18.71 -25.23
C ASP A 407 -16.82 -18.66 -23.97
N CYS A 408 -18.13 -18.49 -24.18
CA CYS A 408 -19.16 -18.49 -23.14
C CYS A 408 -19.89 -19.84 -23.02
N GLY A 409 -19.65 -20.74 -23.99
CA GLY A 409 -20.39 -21.98 -24.19
C GLY A 409 -21.67 -21.78 -25.00
N ILE A 410 -22.18 -22.88 -25.54
CA ILE A 410 -23.49 -22.96 -26.21
C ILE A 410 -24.60 -22.43 -25.31
N ARG A 411 -25.64 -21.80 -25.86
CA ARG A 411 -26.77 -21.26 -25.08
C ARG A 411 -26.31 -20.33 -23.96
N SER A 412 -25.63 -19.26 -24.35
CA SER A 412 -25.21 -18.18 -23.44
C SER A 412 -25.94 -16.91 -23.83
N TYR A 413 -26.17 -16.04 -22.84
CA TYR A 413 -27.00 -14.86 -23.01
C TYR A 413 -26.39 -13.68 -22.27
N LEU A 414 -26.49 -12.50 -22.86
CA LEU A 414 -25.92 -11.27 -22.31
C LEU A 414 -26.83 -10.10 -22.68
N ASP A 415 -27.39 -9.43 -21.67
CA ASP A 415 -28.06 -8.15 -21.84
C ASP A 415 -27.48 -7.09 -20.88
N ASP A 416 -28.18 -5.96 -20.73
CA ASP A 416 -27.76 -4.84 -19.91
C ASP A 416 -27.74 -5.19 -18.39
N GLU A 417 -28.46 -6.21 -17.93
CA GLU A 417 -28.68 -6.58 -16.52
C GLU A 417 -28.43 -8.06 -16.18
N VAL A 418 -28.56 -8.98 -17.14
CA VAL A 418 -28.49 -10.43 -16.98
C VAL A 418 -27.34 -11.00 -17.80
N VAL A 419 -26.61 -11.90 -17.16
CA VAL A 419 -25.56 -12.68 -17.81
C VAL A 419 -25.80 -14.16 -17.55
N ILE A 420 -25.90 -14.94 -18.62
CA ILE A 420 -25.95 -16.40 -18.56
C ILE A 420 -24.73 -16.93 -19.29
N THR A 421 -23.92 -17.71 -18.58
CA THR A 421 -22.70 -18.28 -19.12
C THR A 421 -22.42 -19.65 -18.51
N ARG A 422 -21.51 -20.39 -19.12
CA ARG A 422 -20.99 -21.65 -18.57
C ARG A 422 -20.04 -21.42 -17.40
N VAL A 423 -19.85 -22.43 -16.56
CA VAL A 423 -18.77 -22.44 -15.55
C VAL A 423 -17.47 -22.97 -16.16
N GLY A 424 -16.37 -22.27 -15.91
CA GLY A 424 -15.03 -22.68 -16.35
C GLY A 424 -14.43 -23.82 -15.51
N GLY A 425 -13.47 -24.55 -16.07
CA GLY A 425 -12.79 -25.68 -15.42
C GLY A 425 -13.18 -27.03 -16.01
N GLY A 426 -12.27 -28.01 -15.97
CA GLY A 426 -12.51 -29.34 -16.54
C GLY A 426 -12.71 -29.36 -18.06
N CYS A 427 -12.13 -28.38 -18.78
CA CYS A 427 -12.21 -28.25 -20.23
C CYS A 427 -10.83 -28.26 -20.88
N THR A 428 -10.72 -28.73 -22.12
CA THR A 428 -9.54 -28.61 -22.98
C THR A 428 -9.91 -27.92 -24.28
N LYS A 429 -8.92 -27.44 -25.05
CA LYS A 429 -9.18 -26.95 -26.41
C LYS A 429 -9.20 -28.12 -27.39
N ASP A 430 -10.20 -28.14 -28.27
CA ASP A 430 -10.21 -29.04 -29.42
C ASP A 430 -9.26 -28.55 -30.54
N ALA A 431 -9.16 -29.30 -31.64
CA ALA A 431 -8.31 -28.96 -32.79
C ALA A 431 -8.66 -27.62 -33.44
N ASN A 432 -9.91 -27.15 -33.27
CA ASN A 432 -10.41 -25.88 -33.78
C ASN A 432 -10.22 -24.73 -32.77
N GLY A 433 -9.67 -25.02 -31.59
CA GLY A 433 -9.43 -24.06 -30.51
C GLY A 433 -10.62 -23.80 -29.59
N ASN A 434 -11.75 -24.51 -29.76
CA ASN A 434 -12.94 -24.38 -28.91
C ASN A 434 -12.74 -25.12 -27.59
N LEU A 435 -13.27 -24.60 -26.48
CA LEU A 435 -13.16 -25.29 -25.20
C LEU A 435 -14.25 -26.37 -25.06
N VAL A 436 -13.82 -27.63 -25.08
CA VAL A 436 -14.67 -28.80 -24.88
C VAL A 436 -14.50 -29.37 -23.48
N LEU A 437 -15.59 -29.87 -22.91
CA LEU A 437 -15.62 -30.41 -21.56
C LEU A 437 -15.01 -31.83 -21.54
N ILE A 438 -13.98 -32.05 -20.70
CA ILE A 438 -13.29 -33.35 -20.60
C ILE A 438 -13.82 -34.22 -19.45
N LYS A 439 -14.45 -33.61 -18.46
CA LYS A 439 -15.07 -34.29 -17.31
C LYS A 439 -16.37 -33.60 -16.90
N ASP A 440 -17.28 -34.35 -16.30
CA ASP A 440 -18.52 -33.81 -15.76
C ASP A 440 -18.23 -32.74 -14.69
N GLN A 441 -19.06 -31.70 -14.67
CA GLN A 441 -19.04 -30.68 -13.62
C GLN A 441 -20.10 -31.05 -12.58
N ASP A 442 -19.66 -31.31 -11.37
CA ASP A 442 -20.48 -31.63 -10.20
C ASP A 442 -20.33 -30.56 -9.11
N GLY A 443 -21.04 -30.72 -7.99
CA GLY A 443 -20.98 -29.80 -6.85
C GLY A 443 -19.67 -29.84 -6.04
N ASP A 444 -18.85 -30.88 -6.23
CA ASP A 444 -17.69 -31.18 -5.37
C ASP A 444 -16.42 -30.43 -5.81
N GLY A 445 -16.37 -29.99 -7.07
CA GLY A 445 -15.27 -29.15 -7.56
C GLY A 445 -15.20 -27.79 -6.85
N ALA A 446 -14.00 -27.36 -6.43
CA ALA A 446 -13.81 -26.10 -5.69
C ALA A 446 -14.46 -24.86 -6.35
N ALA A 447 -14.38 -24.75 -7.69
CA ALA A 447 -15.03 -23.69 -8.43
C ALA A 447 -16.56 -23.76 -8.32
N MET A 448 -17.15 -24.94 -8.49
CA MET A 448 -18.60 -25.16 -8.40
C MET A 448 -19.13 -24.97 -6.98
N SER A 449 -18.48 -25.57 -5.98
CA SER A 449 -18.80 -25.37 -4.56
C SER A 449 -18.79 -23.88 -4.20
N SER A 450 -17.78 -23.13 -4.68
CA SER A 450 -17.70 -21.69 -4.41
C SER A 450 -18.83 -20.86 -5.04
N ILE A 451 -19.29 -21.24 -6.24
CA ILE A 451 -20.41 -20.57 -6.93
C ILE A 451 -21.72 -20.87 -6.20
N LEU A 452 -21.96 -22.13 -5.83
CA LEU A 452 -23.15 -22.54 -5.09
C LEU A 452 -23.22 -21.86 -3.72
N ASN A 453 -22.09 -21.78 -3.00
CA ASN A 453 -22.01 -21.07 -1.74
C ASN A 453 -22.24 -19.57 -1.90
N SER A 454 -21.61 -18.93 -2.90
CA SER A 454 -21.87 -17.50 -3.19
C SER A 454 -23.33 -17.24 -3.53
N MET A 455 -24.01 -18.15 -4.23
CA MET A 455 -25.45 -18.06 -4.48
C MET A 455 -26.25 -18.14 -3.17
N LYS A 456 -25.98 -19.16 -2.34
CA LYS A 456 -26.69 -19.39 -1.07
C LYS A 456 -26.49 -18.25 -0.07
N LEU A 457 -25.26 -17.73 0.02
CA LEU A 457 -24.88 -16.63 0.90
C LEU A 457 -25.12 -15.25 0.28
N LYS A 458 -25.64 -15.18 -0.94
CA LYS A 458 -25.92 -13.95 -1.68
C LYS A 458 -24.69 -13.03 -1.81
N VAL A 459 -23.51 -13.60 -2.02
CA VAL A 459 -22.26 -12.86 -2.15
C VAL A 459 -22.19 -12.18 -3.53
N PRO A 460 -21.88 -10.86 -3.59
CA PRO A 460 -21.63 -10.17 -4.86
C PRO A 460 -20.41 -10.72 -5.60
N VAL A 461 -20.57 -10.93 -6.90
CA VAL A 461 -19.53 -11.43 -7.81
C VAL A 461 -19.21 -10.35 -8.84
N GLY A 462 -17.95 -9.92 -8.93
CA GLY A 462 -17.51 -8.99 -9.96
C GLY A 462 -17.30 -9.70 -11.30
N ILE A 463 -17.87 -9.19 -12.38
CA ILE A 463 -17.72 -9.79 -13.72
C ILE A 463 -16.77 -8.97 -14.59
N VAL A 464 -15.83 -9.66 -15.25
CA VAL A 464 -14.92 -9.13 -16.27
C VAL A 464 -15.26 -9.75 -17.63
N ILE A 465 -15.28 -8.94 -18.68
CA ILE A 465 -15.51 -9.39 -20.06
C ILE A 465 -14.29 -9.11 -20.94
N GLY A 466 -13.91 -10.09 -21.77
CA GLY A 466 -12.82 -9.99 -22.72
C GLY A 466 -13.24 -9.46 -24.09
N ASN A 467 -12.36 -8.78 -24.82
CA ASN A 467 -12.66 -8.22 -26.15
C ASN A 467 -12.82 -9.26 -27.27
N ARG A 468 -12.50 -10.53 -26.99
CA ARG A 468 -12.76 -11.65 -27.92
C ARG A 468 -14.16 -12.23 -27.73
N ASN A 469 -14.93 -11.70 -26.77
CA ASN A 469 -16.27 -12.15 -26.51
C ASN A 469 -17.19 -11.79 -27.68
N THR A 470 -17.85 -12.79 -28.24
CA THR A 470 -18.75 -12.61 -29.39
C THR A 470 -20.18 -12.28 -28.99
N LEU A 471 -20.60 -12.52 -27.74
CA LEU A 471 -21.99 -12.30 -27.30
C LEU A 471 -22.36 -10.81 -27.26
N LEU A 472 -21.41 -9.95 -26.87
CA LEU A 472 -21.68 -8.52 -26.72
C LEU A 472 -21.83 -7.78 -28.07
N ASN A 473 -21.43 -8.43 -29.18
CA ASN A 473 -21.49 -7.95 -30.56
C ASN A 473 -21.07 -6.47 -30.73
N ARG A 474 -19.97 -6.06 -30.08
CA ARG A 474 -19.41 -4.71 -30.15
C ARG A 474 -17.93 -4.69 -29.81
N SER A 475 -17.24 -3.64 -30.23
CA SER A 475 -15.84 -3.41 -29.86
C SER A 475 -15.72 -2.99 -28.40
N LEU A 476 -14.76 -3.58 -27.70
CA LEU A 476 -14.42 -3.22 -26.32
C LEU A 476 -13.14 -2.38 -26.28
N PRO A 477 -13.06 -1.36 -25.38
CA PRO A 477 -11.94 -0.42 -25.36
C PRO A 477 -10.62 -1.07 -24.91
N HIS A 478 -10.68 -2.13 -24.10
CA HIS A 478 -9.50 -2.86 -23.62
C HIS A 478 -9.63 -4.36 -23.85
N ARG A 479 -8.52 -5.10 -23.71
CA ARG A 479 -8.52 -6.57 -23.77
C ARG A 479 -9.47 -7.21 -22.77
N TYR A 480 -9.55 -6.64 -21.57
CA TYR A 480 -10.44 -7.05 -20.50
C TYR A 480 -11.07 -5.82 -19.86
N ASN A 481 -12.37 -5.89 -19.57
CA ASN A 481 -13.16 -4.75 -19.14
C ASN A 481 -14.04 -5.17 -17.97
N VAL A 482 -14.03 -4.40 -16.89
CA VAL A 482 -14.87 -4.64 -15.72
C VAL A 482 -16.31 -4.27 -16.06
N MET A 483 -17.25 -5.19 -15.86
CA MET A 483 -18.67 -4.95 -16.10
C MET A 483 -19.30 -4.26 -14.88
N ALA A 484 -19.73 -5.03 -13.90
CA ALA A 484 -20.35 -4.58 -12.66
C ALA A 484 -20.28 -5.70 -11.61
N TYR A 485 -20.88 -5.46 -10.45
CA TYR A 485 -21.21 -6.52 -9.50
C TYR A 485 -22.57 -7.14 -9.82
N PHE A 486 -22.60 -8.46 -9.69
CA PHE A 486 -23.77 -9.28 -9.93
C PHE A 486 -24.03 -10.20 -8.74
N ARG A 487 -25.28 -10.58 -8.52
CA ARG A 487 -25.63 -11.75 -7.69
C ARG A 487 -25.86 -12.96 -8.58
N ILE A 488 -25.54 -14.13 -8.06
CA ILE A 488 -25.93 -15.40 -8.70
C ILE A 488 -27.39 -15.67 -8.32
N THR A 489 -28.24 -15.89 -9.32
CA THR A 489 -29.67 -16.19 -9.10
C THR A 489 -29.98 -17.66 -9.29
N HIS A 490 -29.32 -18.30 -10.26
CA HIS A 490 -29.56 -19.69 -10.60
C HIS A 490 -28.27 -20.36 -11.04
N VAL A 491 -28.15 -21.64 -10.66
CA VAL A 491 -27.15 -22.58 -11.17
C VAL A 491 -27.89 -23.83 -11.61
N TRP A 492 -27.63 -24.31 -12.82
CA TRP A 492 -28.23 -25.54 -13.33
C TRP A 492 -27.24 -26.33 -14.18
N TYR A 493 -27.63 -27.55 -14.53
CA TYR A 493 -26.80 -28.46 -15.32
C TYR A 493 -27.46 -28.75 -16.66
N GLU A 494 -26.63 -28.83 -17.70
CA GLU A 494 -27.01 -29.17 -19.06
C GLU A 494 -26.27 -30.42 -19.54
N ARG A 495 -26.87 -31.17 -20.46
CA ARG A 495 -26.13 -32.17 -21.23
C ARG A 495 -25.39 -31.47 -22.37
N ILE A 496 -24.07 -31.60 -22.37
CA ILE A 496 -23.16 -31.08 -23.41
C ILE A 496 -22.39 -32.26 -23.99
N GLY A 497 -22.83 -32.73 -25.17
CA GLY A 497 -22.34 -33.98 -25.75
C GLY A 497 -22.62 -35.16 -24.82
N ARG A 498 -21.58 -35.91 -24.42
CA ARG A 498 -21.71 -37.03 -23.47
C ARG A 498 -21.58 -36.62 -21.99
N ARG A 499 -21.37 -35.33 -21.71
CA ARG A 499 -21.00 -34.83 -20.39
C ARG A 499 -22.04 -33.89 -19.82
N THR A 500 -21.94 -33.63 -18.52
CA THR A 500 -22.76 -32.70 -17.75
C THR A 500 -21.97 -31.40 -17.52
N GLY A 501 -22.48 -30.29 -18.04
CA GLY A 501 -21.88 -28.96 -17.86
C GLY A 501 -22.76 -28.05 -17.02
N ALA A 502 -22.16 -27.26 -16.13
CA ALA A 502 -22.86 -26.31 -15.29
C ALA A 502 -23.01 -24.93 -15.97
N LYS A 503 -24.15 -24.31 -15.69
CA LYS A 503 -24.53 -22.96 -16.14
C LYS A 503 -24.88 -22.10 -14.95
N VAL A 504 -24.63 -20.81 -15.11
CA VAL A 504 -24.88 -19.81 -14.07
C VAL A 504 -25.57 -18.61 -14.67
N ARG A 505 -26.61 -18.11 -13.96
CA ARG A 505 -27.33 -16.88 -14.27
C ARG A 505 -27.00 -15.81 -13.22
N PHE A 506 -26.47 -14.70 -13.70
CA PHE A 506 -26.15 -13.51 -12.93
C PHE A 506 -27.17 -12.40 -13.18
N GLU A 507 -27.49 -11.65 -12.12
CA GLU A 507 -28.25 -10.39 -12.20
C GLU A 507 -27.42 -9.24 -11.62
N LYS A 508 -27.35 -8.13 -12.36
CA LYS A 508 -26.67 -6.91 -11.95
C LYS A 508 -27.31 -6.37 -10.67
N LEU A 509 -26.48 -5.98 -9.70
CA LEU A 509 -26.97 -5.44 -8.42
C LEU A 509 -27.48 -4.00 -8.55
N ASP A 510 -26.77 -3.17 -9.30
CA ASP A 510 -27.15 -1.78 -9.56
C ASP A 510 -28.04 -1.69 -10.80
N LEU A 511 -29.35 -1.65 -10.56
CA LEU A 511 -30.39 -1.48 -11.57
C LEU A 511 -30.78 0.00 -11.79
N GLY A 512 -30.18 0.92 -11.04
CA GLY A 512 -30.43 2.36 -11.16
C GLY A 512 -29.55 3.04 -12.21
N SER A 513 -28.39 2.46 -12.52
CA SER A 513 -27.48 2.95 -13.55
C SER A 513 -27.58 2.15 -14.85
N LYS A 514 -27.43 2.84 -15.99
CA LYS A 514 -27.26 2.21 -17.29
C LYS A 514 -25.90 1.52 -17.34
N SER A 515 -25.87 0.26 -17.74
CA SER A 515 -24.61 -0.47 -17.92
C SER A 515 -23.78 0.15 -19.04
N TRP A 516 -22.45 0.22 -18.89
CA TRP A 516 -21.61 0.83 -19.94
C TRP A 516 -21.60 0.00 -21.23
N TRP A 517 -21.89 -1.30 -21.12
CA TRP A 517 -22.10 -2.21 -22.25
C TRP A 517 -23.54 -2.25 -22.72
N ALA A 518 -24.39 -1.33 -22.26
CA ALA A 518 -25.72 -1.15 -22.81
C ALA A 518 -25.66 -0.62 -24.25
N ALA A 519 -26.61 -0.95 -25.11
CA ALA A 519 -26.63 -0.40 -26.46
C ALA A 519 -26.75 1.15 -26.41
N LYS A 520 -26.08 1.86 -27.33
CA LYS A 520 -26.07 3.34 -27.36
C LYS A 520 -27.48 3.94 -27.32
N HIS A 521 -28.43 3.26 -28.00
CA HIS A 521 -29.84 3.65 -28.10
C HIS A 521 -30.78 2.85 -27.18
N SER A 522 -30.28 1.99 -26.28
CA SER A 522 -31.17 1.28 -25.34
C SER A 522 -31.86 2.26 -24.38
N PRO A 523 -33.12 1.99 -23.99
CA PRO A 523 -33.85 2.83 -23.06
C PRO A 523 -33.12 2.97 -21.71
N LEU A 524 -33.44 4.01 -20.95
CA LEU A 524 -32.93 4.15 -19.59
C LEU A 524 -33.45 3.00 -18.70
N PRO A 525 -32.69 2.59 -17.68
CA PRO A 525 -33.16 1.57 -16.74
C PRO A 525 -34.52 1.94 -16.16
N LEU A 526 -35.44 0.98 -16.12
CA LEU A 526 -36.76 1.19 -15.51
C LEU A 526 -36.59 1.53 -14.03
N GLU A 527 -37.31 2.57 -13.57
CA GLU A 527 -37.35 2.95 -12.17
C GLU A 527 -37.80 1.79 -11.29
N ARG A 528 -37.22 1.68 -10.08
CA ARG A 528 -37.45 0.56 -9.15
C ARG A 528 -38.93 0.26 -8.90
N LYS A 529 -39.78 1.29 -8.83
CA LYS A 529 -41.23 1.19 -8.56
C LYS A 529 -42.06 0.71 -9.76
N LYS A 530 -41.51 0.82 -10.97
CA LYS A 530 -42.20 0.46 -12.24
C LYS A 530 -41.83 -0.95 -12.71
N ARG A 531 -41.02 -1.69 -11.94
CA ARG A 531 -40.56 -3.04 -12.28
C ARG A 531 -41.54 -4.08 -11.74
N ASP A 532 -41.86 -5.05 -12.58
CA ASP A 532 -42.65 -6.23 -12.19
C ASP A 532 -41.72 -7.28 -11.57
N TYR A 533 -41.76 -7.39 -10.23
CA TYR A 533 -41.05 -8.44 -9.48
C TYR A 533 -41.92 -9.68 -9.22
N ALA A 534 -43.20 -9.63 -9.59
CA ALA A 534 -44.10 -10.77 -9.47
C ALA A 534 -43.84 -11.81 -10.58
N MET A 535 -43.28 -11.38 -11.73
CA MET A 535 -42.82 -12.27 -12.78
C MET A 535 -41.70 -13.20 -12.29
N GLN A 536 -42.03 -14.49 -12.14
CA GLN A 536 -41.10 -15.55 -11.77
C GLN A 536 -41.00 -16.61 -12.88
N ALA A 537 -39.86 -17.29 -12.96
CA ALA A 537 -39.68 -18.41 -13.87
C ALA A 537 -40.59 -19.59 -13.43
N GLU A 538 -41.20 -20.26 -14.41
CA GLU A 538 -42.06 -21.42 -14.15
C GLU A 538 -41.23 -22.56 -13.56
N GLN A 539 -41.80 -23.31 -12.61
CA GLN A 539 -41.15 -24.46 -11.99
C GLN A 539 -42.12 -25.62 -11.93
N ALA A 540 -41.59 -26.84 -12.09
CA ALA A 540 -42.34 -28.07 -11.88
C ALA A 540 -41.48 -29.10 -11.12
N ARG A 541 -42.16 -30.05 -10.49
CA ARG A 541 -41.56 -31.12 -9.69
C ARG A 541 -41.35 -32.34 -10.56
N CYS A 542 -40.16 -32.94 -10.51
CA CYS A 542 -39.85 -34.13 -11.30
C CYS A 542 -40.50 -35.38 -10.70
N GLU A 543 -41.24 -36.13 -11.51
CA GLU A 543 -41.87 -37.40 -11.09
C GLU A 543 -40.86 -38.52 -10.75
N ALA A 544 -39.61 -38.39 -11.20
CA ALA A 544 -38.59 -39.44 -11.02
C ALA A 544 -37.66 -39.22 -9.82
N CYS A 545 -37.18 -37.99 -9.59
CA CYS A 545 -36.25 -37.67 -8.50
C CYS A 545 -36.84 -36.76 -7.43
N ASP A 546 -38.10 -36.35 -7.62
CA ASP A 546 -38.86 -35.51 -6.68
C ASP A 546 -38.32 -34.07 -6.50
N GLN A 547 -37.27 -33.71 -7.23
CA GLN A 547 -36.66 -32.38 -7.17
C GLN A 547 -37.39 -31.37 -8.05
N HIS A 548 -37.49 -30.12 -7.58
CA HIS A 548 -37.98 -29.01 -8.39
C HIS A 548 -36.96 -28.62 -9.46
N SER A 549 -37.41 -28.36 -10.69
CA SER A 549 -36.59 -27.77 -11.75
C SER A 549 -37.32 -26.59 -12.37
N ILE A 550 -36.54 -25.62 -12.85
CA ILE A 550 -37.02 -24.39 -13.47
C ILE A 550 -37.18 -24.62 -14.96
N ARG A 551 -38.22 -24.05 -15.57
CA ARG A 551 -38.37 -24.02 -17.02
C ARG A 551 -37.44 -22.95 -17.60
N ILE A 552 -36.32 -23.41 -18.14
CA ILE A 552 -35.28 -22.54 -18.72
C ILE A 552 -35.52 -22.26 -20.21
N TYR A 553 -36.13 -23.20 -20.93
CA TYR A 553 -36.29 -23.13 -22.39
C TYR A 553 -37.76 -23.18 -22.84
N ASP A 554 -38.03 -22.60 -24.01
CA ASP A 554 -39.39 -22.54 -24.58
C ASP A 554 -39.93 -23.93 -24.93
N GLN A 555 -39.06 -24.81 -25.41
CA GLN A 555 -39.40 -26.14 -25.92
C GLN A 555 -40.08 -27.03 -24.88
N GLY A 556 -39.93 -26.74 -23.59
CA GLY A 556 -40.66 -27.41 -22.53
C GLY A 556 -39.88 -27.51 -21.22
N TRP A 557 -40.56 -28.00 -20.18
CA TRP A 557 -39.94 -28.30 -18.90
C TRP A 557 -39.14 -29.62 -18.96
N MET A 558 -37.99 -29.66 -18.28
CA MET A 558 -37.14 -30.84 -18.15
C MET A 558 -36.48 -30.90 -16.76
N CYS A 559 -36.11 -32.10 -16.30
CA CYS A 559 -35.36 -32.25 -15.06
C CYS A 559 -33.91 -31.80 -15.25
N LEU A 560 -33.42 -30.93 -14.35
CA LEU A 560 -32.06 -30.36 -14.40
C LEU A 560 -31.09 -31.02 -13.40
N GLN A 561 -31.50 -32.12 -12.77
CA GLN A 561 -30.68 -32.86 -11.80
C GLN A 561 -29.86 -33.96 -12.50
N PRO A 562 -28.51 -33.87 -12.54
CA PRO A 562 -27.67 -34.83 -13.27
C PRO A 562 -27.84 -36.30 -12.86
N SER A 563 -28.19 -36.55 -11.60
CA SER A 563 -28.41 -37.89 -11.05
C SER A 563 -29.78 -38.49 -11.40
N CYS A 564 -30.68 -37.71 -11.99
CA CYS A 564 -32.03 -38.16 -12.32
C CYS A 564 -32.07 -38.95 -13.63
N LYS A 565 -32.86 -40.02 -13.67
CA LYS A 565 -33.13 -40.76 -14.91
C LYS A 565 -33.83 -39.91 -15.99
N LEU A 566 -34.57 -38.87 -15.59
CA LEU A 566 -35.23 -37.91 -16.49
C LEU A 566 -34.38 -36.67 -16.81
N PHE A 567 -33.08 -36.68 -16.46
CA PHE A 567 -32.19 -35.55 -16.69
C PHE A 567 -32.11 -35.21 -18.19
N TRP A 568 -32.37 -33.94 -18.51
CA TRP A 568 -32.25 -33.40 -19.86
C TRP A 568 -33.19 -34.02 -20.91
N MET A 569 -34.39 -34.46 -20.48
CA MET A 569 -35.47 -34.94 -21.35
C MET A 569 -36.71 -34.06 -21.24
N ILE A 570 -37.35 -33.78 -22.38
CA ILE A 570 -38.63 -33.06 -22.47
C ILE A 570 -39.76 -34.08 -22.47
N SER A 571 -40.87 -33.77 -21.80
CA SER A 571 -42.06 -34.63 -21.75
C SER A 571 -42.50 -35.09 -23.15
N GLY A 572 -42.49 -36.41 -23.39
CA GLY A 572 -42.83 -37.01 -24.69
C GLY A 572 -41.66 -37.25 -25.65
N SER A 573 -40.42 -36.91 -25.28
CA SER A 573 -39.21 -37.16 -26.08
C SER A 573 -38.12 -37.91 -25.28
N SER A 574 -37.31 -38.71 -25.97
CA SER A 574 -36.16 -39.42 -25.39
C SER A 574 -34.91 -38.53 -25.23
N SER A 575 -34.90 -37.33 -25.81
CA SER A 575 -33.84 -36.33 -25.62
C SER A 575 -34.33 -34.89 -25.85
N ALA A 576 -33.64 -33.91 -25.28
CA ALA A 576 -33.91 -32.50 -25.58
C ALA A 576 -33.48 -32.14 -27.02
N PRO A 577 -34.25 -31.29 -27.75
CA PRO A 577 -33.86 -30.77 -29.05
C PRO A 577 -32.47 -30.10 -29.05
N ALA A 578 -31.81 -30.09 -30.20
CA ALA A 578 -30.50 -29.43 -30.35
C ALA A 578 -30.61 -27.90 -30.21
N ASP A 579 -31.65 -27.31 -30.81
CA ASP A 579 -31.90 -25.88 -30.84
C ASP A 579 -32.86 -25.47 -29.71
N LEU A 580 -32.30 -25.16 -28.54
CA LEU A 580 -33.06 -24.66 -27.39
C LEU A 580 -32.98 -23.13 -27.31
N THR A 581 -34.12 -22.48 -27.10
CA THR A 581 -34.25 -21.03 -26.90
C THR A 581 -34.67 -20.74 -25.47
N PHE A 582 -34.13 -19.68 -24.85
CA PHE A 582 -34.46 -19.35 -23.47
C PHE A 582 -35.90 -18.86 -23.33
N HIS A 583 -36.61 -19.39 -22.33
CA HIS A 583 -37.99 -19.01 -22.05
C HIS A 583 -38.09 -17.56 -21.58
N GLU A 584 -39.09 -16.84 -22.10
CA GLU A 584 -39.23 -15.39 -21.87
C GLU A 584 -39.30 -15.03 -20.38
N LYS A 585 -40.11 -15.74 -19.59
CA LYS A 585 -40.21 -15.50 -18.13
C LYS A 585 -38.89 -15.73 -17.39
N PHE A 586 -38.07 -16.67 -17.85
CA PHE A 586 -36.76 -16.93 -17.23
C PHE A 586 -35.76 -15.80 -17.52
N LEU A 587 -35.75 -15.28 -18.76
CA LEU A 587 -34.91 -14.13 -19.11
C LEU A 587 -35.37 -12.84 -18.45
N LYS A 588 -36.68 -12.56 -18.45
CA LYS A 588 -37.25 -11.28 -17.98
C LYS A 588 -37.46 -11.19 -16.46
N SER A 589 -37.58 -12.30 -15.74
CA SER A 589 -37.73 -12.28 -14.28
C SER A 589 -36.60 -11.52 -13.58
N ARG A 590 -36.94 -10.77 -12.53
CA ARG A 590 -35.98 -10.03 -11.69
C ARG A 590 -36.33 -10.23 -10.23
N LEU A 591 -35.32 -10.51 -9.40
CA LEU A 591 -35.52 -10.49 -7.96
C LEU A 591 -35.51 -9.05 -7.43
N PRO A 592 -36.27 -8.72 -6.37
CA PRO A 592 -36.20 -7.41 -5.72
C PRO A 592 -34.76 -7.04 -5.33
N GLN A 593 -34.45 -5.75 -5.35
CA GLN A 593 -33.17 -5.28 -4.81
C GLN A 593 -33.12 -5.55 -3.31
N ASP A 594 -32.06 -6.22 -2.88
CA ASP A 594 -31.80 -6.57 -1.48
C ASP A 594 -30.67 -5.64 -0.98
N PRO A 595 -30.98 -4.60 -0.17
CA PRO A 595 -29.98 -3.64 0.30
C PRO A 595 -28.86 -4.26 1.13
N SER A 596 -29.07 -5.47 1.69
CA SER A 596 -28.06 -6.19 2.45
C SER A 596 -26.93 -6.76 1.57
N ILE A 597 -27.19 -6.93 0.27
CA ILE A 597 -26.20 -7.44 -0.69
C ILE A 597 -25.30 -6.28 -1.14
N GLN A 598 -24.23 -6.04 -0.38
CA GLN A 598 -23.23 -5.00 -0.69
C GLN A 598 -21.88 -5.63 -1.07
N PRO A 599 -21.20 -5.12 -2.13
CA PRO A 599 -19.87 -5.58 -2.48
C PRO A 599 -18.86 -5.39 -1.35
N HIS A 600 -17.98 -6.37 -1.15
CA HIS A 600 -16.92 -6.29 -0.13
C HIS A 600 -15.76 -5.37 -0.54
N TYR A 601 -15.64 -5.12 -1.85
CA TYR A 601 -14.61 -4.28 -2.44
C TYR A 601 -15.27 -3.30 -3.42
N SER A 602 -14.67 -2.12 -3.60
CA SER A 602 -15.06 -1.23 -4.70
C SER A 602 -14.90 -1.94 -6.05
N LEU A 603 -15.85 -1.71 -6.97
CA LEU A 603 -15.80 -2.29 -8.32
C LEU A 603 -14.53 -1.85 -9.04
N VAL A 604 -14.21 -0.56 -8.90
CA VAL A 604 -12.97 0.08 -9.34
C VAL A 604 -12.28 0.58 -8.06
N PRO A 605 -11.25 -0.11 -7.56
CA PRO A 605 -10.49 0.37 -6.40
C PRO A 605 -9.78 1.69 -6.74
N ASP A 606 -9.92 2.68 -5.88
CA ASP A 606 -9.20 3.96 -6.00
C ASP A 606 -7.96 3.94 -5.10
N LEU A 607 -6.97 3.17 -5.52
CA LEU A 607 -5.71 3.06 -4.78
C LEU A 607 -5.00 4.42 -4.70
N LEU A 608 -5.05 5.23 -5.76
CA LEU A 608 -4.38 6.53 -5.79
C LEU A 608 -4.90 7.46 -4.68
N SER A 609 -6.22 7.45 -4.42
CA SER A 609 -6.79 8.22 -3.32
C SER A 609 -6.34 7.77 -1.93
N THR A 610 -5.95 6.50 -1.78
CA THR A 610 -5.47 5.93 -0.51
C THR A 610 -3.98 6.15 -0.28
N LEU A 611 -3.24 6.60 -1.30
CA LEU A 611 -1.79 6.84 -1.24
C LEU A 611 -1.42 8.33 -1.04
N LYS A 612 -2.35 9.13 -0.48
CA LYS A 612 -2.13 10.56 -0.23
C LYS A 612 -0.95 10.79 0.74
N ASP A 613 -0.33 11.96 0.60
CA ASP A 613 1.05 12.33 0.99
C ASP A 613 1.47 12.22 2.48
N ALA A 614 0.67 11.60 3.35
CA ALA A 614 0.91 11.55 4.80
C ALA A 614 1.55 10.24 5.31
N ASP A 615 1.55 9.14 4.53
CA ASP A 615 2.00 7.83 5.03
C ASP A 615 3.31 7.36 4.39
N SER A 616 4.46 7.86 4.86
CA SER A 616 5.78 7.36 4.40
C SER A 616 5.97 5.86 4.68
N ASP A 617 5.37 5.33 5.75
CA ASP A 617 5.41 3.88 6.04
C ASP A 617 4.62 3.07 5.00
N ALA A 618 3.53 3.62 4.44
CA ALA A 618 2.72 2.94 3.44
C ALA A 618 3.50 2.62 2.16
N LEU A 619 4.52 3.42 1.80
CA LEU A 619 5.25 3.29 0.53
C LEU A 619 5.98 1.96 0.36
N SER A 620 6.35 1.30 1.45
CA SER A 620 6.95 -0.04 1.42
C SER A 620 5.97 -1.20 1.68
N LYS A 621 4.69 -0.91 1.91
CA LYS A 621 3.67 -1.92 2.24
C LYS A 621 3.15 -2.66 1.02
N ARG A 622 2.47 -3.76 1.30
CA ARG A 622 1.82 -4.64 0.32
C ARG A 622 0.72 -3.96 -0.48
N ILE A 623 0.27 -2.78 -0.08
CA ILE A 623 -0.72 -2.04 -0.85
C ILE A 623 -0.08 -1.35 -2.07
N THR A 624 1.18 -0.93 -1.97
CA THR A 624 1.78 -0.06 -3.01
C THR A 624 2.32 -0.84 -4.19
N TRP A 625 2.72 -2.10 -4.07
CA TRP A 625 3.05 -2.94 -5.23
C TRP A 625 1.84 -3.42 -6.05
N LYS A 626 0.60 -3.08 -5.65
CA LYS A 626 -0.60 -3.44 -6.40
C LYS A 626 -0.71 -2.67 -7.72
N GLY A 627 -1.45 -3.25 -8.66
CA GLY A 627 -1.86 -2.55 -9.86
C GLY A 627 -2.94 -1.50 -9.52
N ILE A 628 -3.17 -0.60 -10.46
CA ILE A 628 -4.25 0.39 -10.39
C ILE A 628 -5.10 0.32 -11.64
N ILE A 629 -6.24 1.01 -11.60
CA ILE A 629 -7.04 1.27 -12.80
C ILE A 629 -6.70 2.68 -13.25
N CYS A 630 -6.19 2.80 -14.47
CA CYS A 630 -5.80 4.09 -15.05
C CYS A 630 -6.99 5.07 -15.01
N PRO A 631 -6.84 6.26 -14.42
CA PRO A 631 -7.93 7.23 -14.31
C PRO A 631 -8.32 7.83 -15.67
N LEU A 632 -7.40 7.86 -16.64
CA LEU A 632 -7.65 8.39 -17.99
C LEU A 632 -8.37 7.38 -18.88
N CYS A 633 -7.80 6.18 -19.08
CA CYS A 633 -8.33 5.22 -20.04
C CYS A 633 -9.12 4.06 -19.40
N ARG A 634 -9.11 3.90 -18.07
CA ARG A 634 -9.75 2.80 -17.32
C ARG A 634 -9.15 1.40 -17.53
N ARG A 635 -7.95 1.31 -18.12
CA ARG A 635 -7.18 0.07 -18.21
C ARG A 635 -6.62 -0.33 -16.83
N CYS A 636 -6.65 -1.61 -16.50
CA CYS A 636 -5.88 -2.14 -15.36
C CYS A 636 -4.38 -2.15 -15.68
N ILE A 637 -3.55 -1.61 -14.80
CA ILE A 637 -2.11 -1.47 -15.00
C ILE A 637 -1.37 -2.01 -13.78
N SER A 638 -0.38 -2.88 -13.97
CA SER A 638 0.48 -3.36 -12.88
C SER A 638 1.48 -2.27 -12.45
N ARG A 639 1.89 -2.25 -11.18
CA ARG A 639 3.08 -1.47 -10.79
C ARG A 639 4.31 -2.16 -11.34
N ARG A 640 4.83 -1.67 -12.46
CA ARG A 640 6.06 -2.17 -13.10
C ARG A 640 7.29 -1.41 -12.68
N PHE A 641 7.15 -0.12 -12.41
CA PHE A 641 8.25 0.79 -12.11
C PHE A 641 8.35 0.99 -10.59
N TRP A 642 9.57 1.05 -10.07
CA TRP A 642 9.80 1.31 -8.65
C TRP A 642 9.10 2.60 -8.19
N TRP A 643 9.18 3.64 -9.00
CA TRP A 643 8.66 4.98 -8.69
C TRP A 643 7.17 5.16 -8.95
N GLY A 644 6.45 4.17 -9.47
CA GLY A 644 5.00 4.28 -9.64
C GLY A 644 4.44 3.52 -10.84
N TRP A 645 3.43 4.11 -11.48
CA TRP A 645 2.67 3.48 -12.55
C TRP A 645 2.74 4.29 -13.83
N ARG A 646 2.86 3.57 -14.95
CA ARG A 646 2.68 4.11 -16.29
C ARG A 646 1.69 3.22 -17.04
N CYS A 647 0.78 3.84 -17.79
CA CYS A 647 -0.19 3.08 -18.58
C CYS A 647 0.42 2.49 -19.86
N ALA A 648 1.45 3.14 -20.40
CA ALA A 648 2.28 2.65 -21.49
C ALA A 648 3.74 2.56 -21.00
N ASP A 649 4.45 1.51 -21.41
CA ASP A 649 5.86 1.32 -21.00
C ASP A 649 6.84 2.18 -21.80
N ASP A 650 6.36 2.88 -22.83
CA ASP A 650 7.13 3.66 -23.79
C ASP A 650 6.63 5.11 -23.75
N ASP A 651 7.56 6.06 -23.84
CA ASP A 651 7.28 7.50 -23.77
C ASP A 651 6.56 8.03 -25.03
N SER A 652 6.43 7.20 -26.07
CA SER A 652 5.63 7.52 -27.26
C SER A 652 4.13 7.50 -26.99
N VAL A 653 3.45 8.64 -27.23
CA VAL A 653 1.97 8.74 -27.19
C VAL A 653 1.32 8.02 -28.38
N ARG A 654 2.11 7.65 -29.39
CA ARG A 654 1.66 6.87 -30.54
C ARG A 654 2.57 5.66 -30.74
N ASP A 655 2.00 4.49 -31.01
CA ASP A 655 2.83 3.34 -31.40
C ASP A 655 3.38 3.49 -32.84
N ARG A 656 4.17 2.50 -33.27
CA ARG A 656 4.74 2.43 -34.63
C ARG A 656 3.66 2.38 -35.73
N ASP A 657 2.43 2.03 -35.36
CA ASP A 657 1.27 1.90 -36.24
C ASP A 657 0.36 3.15 -36.18
N GLY A 658 0.72 4.15 -35.36
CA GLY A 658 0.01 5.43 -35.21
C GLY A 658 -1.16 5.42 -34.22
N GLU A 659 -1.41 4.32 -33.50
CA GLU A 659 -2.47 4.21 -32.50
C GLU A 659 -2.16 5.00 -31.22
N TRP A 660 -3.17 5.67 -30.66
CA TRP A 660 -3.05 6.47 -29.45
C TRP A 660 -2.79 5.60 -28.22
N LYS A 661 -1.66 5.83 -27.55
CA LYS A 661 -1.34 5.28 -26.23
C LYS A 661 -1.75 6.27 -25.15
N CYS A 662 -2.28 5.74 -24.05
CA CYS A 662 -2.66 6.54 -22.90
C CYS A 662 -1.40 7.12 -22.22
N PRO A 663 -1.26 8.46 -22.11
CA PRO A 663 -0.07 9.12 -21.56
C PRO A 663 -0.05 9.15 -20.03
N PHE A 664 -0.91 8.36 -19.37
CA PHE A 664 -1.03 8.40 -17.91
C PHE A 664 0.25 7.87 -17.25
N GLU A 665 0.81 8.72 -16.40
CA GLU A 665 1.88 8.40 -15.46
C GLU A 665 1.50 8.93 -14.08
N HIS A 666 1.82 8.16 -13.04
CA HIS A 666 1.74 8.60 -11.66
C HIS A 666 3.02 8.19 -10.93
N ILE A 667 3.78 9.21 -10.54
CA ILE A 667 5.02 9.07 -9.78
C ILE A 667 4.66 9.21 -8.30
N LEU A 668 5.13 8.25 -7.51
CA LEU A 668 5.04 8.28 -6.06
C LEU A 668 6.11 9.20 -5.48
N PRO A 669 5.76 10.10 -4.54
CA PRO A 669 6.76 10.86 -3.80
C PRO A 669 7.46 9.94 -2.80
N ILE A 670 8.50 9.22 -3.24
CA ILE A 670 9.24 8.30 -2.36
C ILE A 670 10.01 9.12 -1.31
N ARG A 671 9.55 9.05 -0.06
CA ARG A 671 10.29 9.54 1.10
C ARG A 671 11.15 8.39 1.64
N PRO A 672 12.48 8.58 1.85
CA PRO A 672 13.33 7.54 2.39
C PRO A 672 12.84 7.04 3.74
N ILE A 673 12.70 5.73 3.86
CA ILE A 673 12.35 5.07 5.11
C ILE A 673 13.61 4.98 5.96
N ALA A 674 13.54 5.52 7.18
CA ALA A 674 14.65 5.43 8.11
C ALA A 674 14.92 3.96 8.50
N LEU A 675 16.20 3.60 8.62
CA LEU A 675 16.62 2.22 8.88
C LEU A 675 15.94 1.59 10.10
N ARG A 676 15.70 2.37 11.17
CA ARG A 676 15.00 1.93 12.40
C ARG A 676 13.60 1.37 12.17
N TRP A 677 12.94 1.71 11.06
CA TRP A 677 11.61 1.20 10.73
C TRP A 677 11.65 -0.17 10.07
N VAL A 678 12.79 -0.55 9.49
CA VAL A 678 12.95 -1.81 8.76
C VAL A 678 13.74 -2.86 9.55
N ILE A 679 14.45 -2.45 10.60
CA ILE A 679 15.12 -3.35 11.56
C ILE A 679 14.30 -3.44 12.85
N ASP A 680 14.29 -4.62 13.48
CA ASP A 680 13.46 -4.90 14.67
C ASP A 680 14.12 -4.50 16.00
N ASP A 681 15.40 -4.15 16.01
CA ASP A 681 16.17 -3.93 17.23
C ASP A 681 16.21 -2.45 17.64
N MET A 682 15.91 -2.17 18.91
CA MET A 682 16.05 -0.82 19.51
C MET A 682 17.50 -0.31 19.53
N GLU A 683 18.48 -1.19 19.31
CA GLU A 683 19.88 -0.84 19.12
C GLU A 683 20.28 -1.06 17.65
N THR A 684 20.80 -0.03 16.99
CA THR A 684 21.37 -0.11 15.64
C THR A 684 22.63 -1.00 15.65
N SER A 685 22.41 -2.31 15.58
CA SER A 685 23.40 -3.42 15.65
C SER A 685 24.29 -3.44 16.90
N PRO A 686 24.40 -4.58 17.61
CA PRO A 686 25.35 -4.71 18.71
C PRO A 686 26.79 -4.66 18.21
N ILE A 687 27.75 -4.33 19.08
CA ILE A 687 29.20 -4.40 18.80
C ILE A 687 29.59 -5.83 18.34
N LYS A 688 28.94 -6.84 18.94
CA LYS A 688 29.11 -8.26 18.63
C LYS A 688 27.74 -8.93 18.62
N ARG A 689 27.31 -9.46 17.47
CA ARG A 689 25.99 -10.10 17.32
C ARG A 689 25.99 -11.51 17.95
N ALA A 690 25.01 -11.81 18.79
CA ALA A 690 24.80 -13.17 19.29
C ALA A 690 24.27 -14.05 18.15
N LEU A 691 24.80 -15.26 18.01
CA LEU A 691 24.37 -16.23 17.01
C LEU A 691 23.95 -17.51 17.71
N SER A 692 22.78 -18.03 17.36
CA SER A 692 22.27 -19.30 17.86
C SER A 692 22.21 -20.30 16.71
N TRP A 693 22.76 -21.49 16.94
CA TRP A 693 22.79 -22.56 15.95
C TRP A 693 21.72 -23.60 16.25
N ASP A 694 20.95 -23.98 15.23
CA ASP A 694 20.03 -25.11 15.31
C ASP A 694 20.77 -26.37 14.83
N ALA A 695 20.78 -27.40 15.68
CA ALA A 695 21.49 -28.66 15.45
C ALA A 695 21.10 -29.39 14.14
N LYS A 696 19.98 -29.01 13.51
CA LYS A 696 19.54 -29.53 12.21
C LYS A 696 20.35 -28.99 11.03
N PHE A 697 21.07 -27.88 11.19
CA PHE A 697 21.83 -27.23 10.13
C PHE A 697 23.34 -27.30 10.40
N MET A 698 24.11 -27.10 9.34
CA MET A 698 25.56 -27.00 9.42
C MET A 698 25.97 -25.80 10.29
N VAL A 699 26.90 -26.03 11.22
CA VAL A 699 27.53 -24.98 12.03
C VAL A 699 28.76 -24.45 11.28
N PRO A 700 28.90 -23.13 11.09
CA PRO A 700 30.07 -22.56 10.41
C PRO A 700 31.30 -22.53 11.29
N GLU A 701 32.47 -22.46 10.66
CA GLU A 701 33.69 -22.00 11.31
C GLU A 701 33.60 -20.49 11.60
N VAL A 702 33.95 -20.07 12.81
CA VAL A 702 33.85 -18.67 13.26
C VAL A 702 35.25 -18.07 13.42
N ASP A 703 35.47 -16.92 12.79
CA ASP A 703 36.70 -16.14 12.89
C ASP A 703 36.36 -14.66 13.13
N ASP A 704 36.66 -14.19 14.34
CA ASP A 704 36.42 -12.82 14.79
C ASP A 704 37.65 -11.90 14.59
N VAL A 705 38.77 -12.41 14.04
CA VAL A 705 40.07 -11.73 14.05
C VAL A 705 40.51 -11.33 12.65
N SER A 706 40.44 -12.23 11.67
CA SER A 706 41.12 -12.03 10.38
C SER A 706 40.58 -10.84 9.59
N LEU A 707 39.30 -10.53 9.74
CA LEU A 707 38.58 -9.49 9.00
C LEU A 707 37.86 -8.51 9.93
N TYR A 708 38.34 -8.35 11.17
CA TYR A 708 37.80 -7.37 12.12
C TYR A 708 37.68 -5.98 11.45
N PRO A 709 36.53 -5.28 11.57
CA PRO A 709 35.44 -5.52 12.51
C PRO A 709 34.31 -6.43 12.02
N TYR A 710 34.43 -7.07 10.85
CA TYR A 710 33.51 -8.16 10.50
C TYR A 710 33.79 -9.40 11.33
N ARG A 711 32.72 -10.09 11.73
CA ARG A 711 32.81 -11.50 12.09
C ARG A 711 32.68 -12.35 10.82
N LYS A 712 33.63 -13.25 10.58
CA LYS A 712 33.63 -14.16 9.44
C LYS A 712 33.06 -15.52 9.86
N LEU A 713 32.04 -15.98 9.13
CA LEU A 713 31.44 -17.31 9.27
C LEU A 713 31.66 -18.10 7.97
N THR A 714 32.29 -19.27 8.03
CA THR A 714 32.57 -20.09 6.85
C THR A 714 31.83 -21.41 6.90
N TYR A 715 31.00 -21.68 5.90
CA TYR A 715 30.32 -22.95 5.69
C TYR A 715 31.02 -23.71 4.56
N THR A 716 31.54 -24.90 4.83
CA THR A 716 32.26 -25.70 3.83
C THR A 716 31.48 -26.96 3.48
N ILE A 717 31.13 -27.11 2.21
CA ILE A 717 30.53 -28.33 1.66
C ILE A 717 31.62 -29.10 0.92
N SER A 718 32.07 -30.19 1.53
CA SER A 718 33.18 -31.00 1.02
C SER A 718 32.99 -31.41 -0.44
N GLY A 719 33.99 -31.12 -1.28
CA GLY A 719 33.98 -31.44 -2.72
C GLY A 719 33.04 -30.59 -3.57
N VAL A 720 32.44 -29.54 -3.01
CA VAL A 720 31.45 -28.70 -3.70
C VAL A 720 31.86 -27.23 -3.69
N GLY A 721 32.16 -26.68 -2.51
CA GLY A 721 32.48 -25.26 -2.36
C GLY A 721 32.23 -24.76 -0.96
N ARG A 722 32.24 -23.43 -0.80
CA ARG A 722 32.10 -22.77 0.51
C ARG A 722 31.30 -21.48 0.42
N ILE A 723 30.71 -21.10 1.55
CA ILE A 723 29.99 -19.86 1.73
C ILE A 723 30.64 -19.09 2.88
N MET A 724 31.16 -17.91 2.59
CA MET A 724 31.69 -16.98 3.58
C MET A 724 30.65 -15.89 3.86
N HIS A 725 30.19 -15.80 5.10
CA HIS A 725 29.25 -14.78 5.57
C HIS A 725 29.99 -13.82 6.51
N LEU A 726 30.16 -12.58 6.06
CA LEU A 726 30.73 -11.49 6.84
C LEU A 726 29.58 -10.76 7.54
N VAL A 727 29.51 -10.95 8.86
CA VAL A 727 28.48 -10.36 9.71
C VAL A 727 28.91 -8.93 10.08
N ALA A 728 28.14 -7.94 9.64
CA ALA A 728 28.38 -6.54 9.95
C ALA A 728 27.93 -6.20 11.37
N ASN A 729 28.64 -5.25 11.99
CA ASN A 729 28.31 -4.67 13.29
C ASN A 729 28.07 -3.16 13.16
N ARG A 730 27.80 -2.50 14.29
CA ARG A 730 27.60 -1.04 14.32
C ARG A 730 28.76 -0.27 13.71
N GLU A 731 30.00 -0.68 13.99
CA GLU A 731 31.20 0.00 13.50
C GLU A 731 31.25 0.00 11.97
N ILE A 732 30.91 -1.12 11.32
CA ILE A 732 30.78 -1.19 9.86
C ILE A 732 29.63 -0.31 9.36
N ASN A 733 28.46 -0.45 9.98
CA ASN A 733 27.19 0.10 9.47
C ASN A 733 27.14 1.63 9.52
N THR A 734 27.60 2.23 10.63
CA THR A 734 27.49 3.68 10.88
C THR A 734 28.65 4.50 10.30
N ARG A 735 29.64 3.86 9.67
CA ARG A 735 30.76 4.59 9.03
C ARG A 735 30.25 5.51 7.92
N ARG A 736 31.01 6.57 7.64
CA ARG A 736 30.77 7.41 6.47
C ARG A 736 30.83 6.54 5.20
N ASN A 737 29.88 6.71 4.28
CA ASN A 737 29.68 5.83 3.13
C ASN A 737 29.39 4.36 3.50
N GLY A 738 28.97 4.11 4.74
CA GLY A 738 28.62 2.81 5.29
C GLY A 738 27.27 2.29 4.79
N PRO A 739 26.92 1.04 5.14
CA PRO A 739 25.61 0.44 4.88
C PRO A 739 24.40 1.33 5.25
N ASP A 740 24.45 2.08 6.35
CA ASP A 740 23.35 2.95 6.78
C ASP A 740 23.07 4.05 5.74
N GLU A 741 24.13 4.72 5.29
CA GLU A 741 24.07 5.79 4.29
C GLU A 741 23.71 5.23 2.90
N LEU A 742 24.27 4.08 2.52
CA LEU A 742 23.95 3.40 1.27
C LEU A 742 22.47 3.03 1.19
N PHE A 743 21.88 2.53 2.28
CA PHE A 743 20.47 2.22 2.33
C PHE A 743 19.58 3.45 2.16
N GLY A 744 19.97 4.60 2.72
CA GLY A 744 19.28 5.87 2.48
C GLY A 744 19.39 6.30 1.02
N GLN A 745 20.60 6.28 0.46
CA GLN A 745 20.86 6.73 -0.91
C GLN A 745 20.14 5.88 -1.97
N LEU A 746 20.13 4.55 -1.83
CA LEU A 746 19.44 3.67 -2.78
C LEU A 746 17.93 3.92 -2.88
N GLN A 747 17.32 4.54 -1.86
CA GLN A 747 15.90 4.89 -1.89
C GLN A 747 15.62 6.21 -2.63
N CYS A 748 16.62 7.09 -2.75
CA CYS A 748 16.49 8.41 -3.37
C CYS A 748 16.88 8.43 -4.85
N GLU A 749 17.80 7.55 -5.25
CA GLU A 749 18.41 7.57 -6.58
C GLU A 749 17.55 6.88 -7.66
N GLU A 750 17.55 7.39 -8.89
CA GLU A 750 16.86 6.73 -10.01
C GLU A 750 17.64 5.51 -10.54
N LEU A 751 17.57 4.40 -9.80
CA LEU A 751 18.31 3.17 -10.13
C LEU A 751 17.80 2.49 -11.41
N GLY A 752 16.56 2.77 -11.84
CA GLY A 752 15.92 2.07 -12.96
C GLY A 752 15.33 0.71 -12.57
N LEU A 753 15.03 0.50 -11.29
CA LEU A 753 14.38 -0.70 -10.76
C LEU A 753 13.00 -0.94 -11.40
N ARG A 754 12.81 -2.13 -11.98
CA ARG A 754 11.57 -2.55 -12.65
C ARG A 754 11.20 -4.00 -12.35
N ARG A 755 9.91 -4.32 -12.44
CA ARG A 755 9.42 -5.71 -12.44
C ARG A 755 9.39 -6.23 -13.87
N TYR A 756 9.95 -7.41 -14.11
CA TYR A 756 10.11 -7.96 -15.45
C TYR A 756 9.13 -9.11 -15.73
N PRO A 757 8.66 -9.30 -16.97
CA PRO A 757 7.81 -10.43 -17.32
C PRO A 757 8.58 -11.76 -17.26
N LEU A 758 8.15 -12.69 -16.43
CA LEU A 758 8.74 -14.03 -16.26
C LEU A 758 8.76 -14.80 -17.58
N ALA A 759 9.94 -15.29 -18.00
CA ALA A 759 10.13 -15.99 -19.27
C ALA A 759 9.41 -17.35 -19.32
N GLN A 760 9.38 -18.08 -18.21
CA GLN A 760 8.76 -19.40 -18.08
C GLN A 760 7.49 -19.38 -17.20
N SER A 761 6.69 -18.32 -17.28
CA SER A 761 5.40 -18.31 -16.58
C SER A 761 4.36 -19.15 -17.32
N VAL A 762 3.55 -19.88 -16.55
CA VAL A 762 2.34 -20.55 -17.07
C VAL A 762 1.38 -19.54 -17.71
N VAL A 763 1.44 -18.28 -17.29
CA VAL A 763 0.61 -17.19 -17.83
C VAL A 763 1.51 -16.07 -18.36
N ALA A 764 1.51 -15.90 -19.68
CA ALA A 764 2.27 -14.85 -20.34
C ALA A 764 1.98 -13.46 -19.75
N GLY A 765 3.03 -12.67 -19.55
CA GLY A 765 2.95 -11.32 -18.97
C GLY A 765 2.92 -11.28 -17.44
N THR A 766 3.10 -12.41 -16.74
CA THR A 766 3.25 -12.41 -15.28
C THR A 766 4.58 -11.76 -14.91
N LEU A 767 4.56 -10.79 -14.00
CA LEU A 767 5.76 -10.05 -13.58
C LEU A 767 6.48 -10.74 -12.41
N THR A 768 7.78 -10.47 -12.26
CA THR A 768 8.56 -10.79 -11.06
C THR A 768 7.89 -10.23 -9.81
N ALA A 769 8.10 -10.85 -8.66
CA ALA A 769 7.60 -10.31 -7.39
C ALA A 769 8.42 -9.08 -6.95
N HIS A 770 9.74 -9.18 -7.03
CA HIS A 770 10.71 -8.13 -6.71
C HIS A 770 10.94 -7.19 -7.90
N PHE A 771 11.47 -6.00 -7.62
CA PHE A 771 12.05 -5.12 -8.62
C PHE A 771 13.51 -5.47 -8.85
N ALA A 772 13.98 -5.37 -10.08
CA ALA A 772 15.35 -5.68 -10.46
C ALA A 772 15.93 -4.57 -11.35
N VAL A 773 17.25 -4.44 -11.35
CA VAL A 773 18.03 -3.75 -12.38
C VAL A 773 19.41 -4.39 -12.46
N ASN A 774 19.96 -4.49 -13.66
CA ASN A 774 21.28 -5.07 -13.89
C ASN A 774 22.25 -3.97 -14.35
N TYR A 775 23.46 -3.97 -13.79
CA TYR A 775 24.58 -3.15 -14.22
C TYR A 775 25.72 -4.06 -14.66
N GLY A 776 26.44 -3.68 -15.72
CA GLY A 776 27.57 -4.45 -16.23
C GLY A 776 27.19 -5.41 -17.35
N MET A 777 27.85 -6.57 -17.38
CA MET A 777 27.57 -7.62 -18.36
C MET A 777 26.11 -8.08 -18.29
N PRO A 778 25.47 -8.38 -19.43
CA PRO A 778 24.10 -8.87 -19.44
C PRO A 778 24.02 -10.25 -18.76
N TYR A 779 23.11 -10.35 -17.80
CA TYR A 779 22.90 -11.57 -17.04
C TYR A 779 21.46 -12.09 -17.22
N LYS A 780 21.31 -13.42 -17.35
CA LYS A 780 20.04 -14.09 -17.70
C LYS A 780 19.49 -14.93 -16.55
N TYR A 781 19.24 -14.30 -15.40
CA TYR A 781 18.53 -14.96 -14.30
C TYR A 781 17.02 -15.03 -14.52
N VAL A 782 16.49 -16.20 -14.89
CA VAL A 782 15.04 -16.54 -14.96
C VAL A 782 14.19 -15.66 -15.92
N VAL A 783 14.69 -14.47 -16.28
CA VAL A 783 14.09 -13.34 -16.95
C VAL A 783 15.21 -12.53 -17.59
N SER A 784 15.00 -12.00 -18.80
CA SER A 784 15.95 -11.08 -19.41
C SER A 784 15.78 -9.69 -18.78
N VAL A 785 16.76 -9.26 -17.99
CA VAL A 785 16.82 -7.89 -17.44
C VAL A 785 17.68 -7.05 -18.39
N SER A 786 17.19 -5.87 -18.77
CA SER A 786 18.02 -4.93 -19.54
C SER A 786 19.21 -4.50 -18.70
N SER A 787 20.42 -4.67 -19.22
CA SER A 787 21.64 -4.26 -18.52
C SER A 787 22.06 -2.84 -18.89
N LYS A 788 22.32 -2.03 -17.87
CA LYS A 788 22.99 -0.72 -17.97
C LYS A 788 24.50 -0.91 -17.95
N SER A 789 25.25 -0.04 -18.61
CA SER A 789 26.70 0.00 -18.47
C SER A 789 27.09 0.44 -17.05
N PHE A 790 28.25 0.00 -16.54
CA PHE A 790 28.78 0.57 -15.30
C PHE A 790 29.09 2.07 -15.40
N ASN A 791 29.28 2.61 -16.61
CA ASN A 791 29.41 4.06 -16.82
C ASN A 791 28.10 4.84 -16.51
N GLU A 792 26.96 4.15 -16.48
CA GLU A 792 25.66 4.71 -16.11
C GLU A 792 25.31 4.47 -14.63
N ALA A 793 26.23 3.86 -13.87
CA ALA A 793 26.02 3.56 -12.46
C ALA A 793 26.14 4.82 -11.59
N CYS A 794 25.18 5.04 -10.70
CA CYS A 794 25.25 6.12 -9.72
C CYS A 794 26.23 5.77 -8.57
N PRO A 795 26.70 6.77 -7.79
CA PRO A 795 27.69 6.56 -6.72
C PRO A 795 27.37 5.44 -5.72
N PRO A 796 26.12 5.23 -5.25
CA PRO A 796 25.79 4.12 -4.35
C PRO A 796 26.04 2.73 -4.95
N ILE A 797 25.83 2.58 -6.27
CA ILE A 797 26.07 1.34 -6.99
C ILE A 797 27.57 1.05 -7.05
N LEU A 798 28.39 2.05 -7.40
CA LEU A 798 29.85 1.89 -7.45
C LEU A 798 30.44 1.61 -6.06
N ARG A 799 29.95 2.27 -5.02
CA ARG A 799 30.34 1.98 -3.62
C ARG A 799 30.00 0.55 -3.20
N ALA A 800 28.80 0.07 -3.54
CA ALA A 800 28.42 -1.31 -3.26
C ALA A 800 29.32 -2.30 -4.03
N MET A 801 29.60 -2.01 -5.30
CA MET A 801 30.48 -2.82 -6.14
C MET A 801 31.90 -2.92 -5.56
N GLY A 802 32.48 -1.81 -5.09
CA GLY A 802 33.78 -1.81 -4.41
C GLY A 802 33.82 -2.72 -3.18
N ARG A 803 32.75 -2.73 -2.37
CA ARG A 803 32.60 -3.64 -1.21
C ARG A 803 32.51 -5.11 -1.63
N LEU A 804 31.76 -5.40 -2.69
CA LEU A 804 31.57 -6.75 -3.23
C LEU A 804 32.84 -7.32 -3.84
N ILE A 805 33.61 -6.50 -4.56
CA ILE A 805 34.94 -6.86 -5.09
C ILE A 805 35.91 -7.16 -3.95
N TRP A 806 35.95 -6.30 -2.93
CA TRP A 806 36.77 -6.54 -1.74
C TRP A 806 36.42 -7.87 -1.06
N ALA A 807 35.13 -8.10 -0.79
CA ALA A 807 34.67 -9.32 -0.14
C ALA A 807 35.00 -10.58 -0.97
N SER A 808 34.81 -10.49 -2.29
CA SER A 808 35.17 -11.56 -3.22
C SER A 808 36.67 -11.85 -3.18
N LYS A 809 37.52 -10.82 -3.14
CA LYS A 809 38.98 -10.98 -3.01
C LYS A 809 39.36 -11.66 -1.69
N GLN A 810 38.76 -11.28 -0.58
CA GLN A 810 39.02 -11.91 0.72
C GLN A 810 38.65 -13.41 0.73
N ALA A 811 37.56 -13.79 0.07
CA ALA A 811 37.19 -15.20 -0.04
C ALA A 811 38.26 -16.03 -0.79
N HIS A 812 38.86 -15.50 -1.86
CA HIS A 812 39.88 -16.21 -2.63
C HIS A 812 41.23 -16.25 -1.93
N LEU A 813 41.65 -15.18 -1.25
CA LEU A 813 42.86 -15.18 -0.42
C LEU A 813 42.83 -16.32 0.61
N ALA A 814 41.64 -16.67 1.12
CA ALA A 814 41.47 -17.77 2.05
C ALA A 814 41.47 -19.18 1.42
N ALA A 815 41.35 -19.34 0.08
CA ALA A 815 41.49 -20.67 -0.57
C ALA A 815 42.74 -20.85 -1.43
N GLY A 816 43.35 -19.77 -1.92
CA GLY A 816 44.37 -19.87 -2.96
C GLY A 816 43.83 -20.06 -4.39
N ASP A 817 42.53 -19.84 -4.62
CA ASP A 817 41.91 -19.89 -5.95
C ASP A 817 42.18 -18.62 -6.77
N THR A 818 42.16 -18.71 -8.10
CA THR A 818 42.27 -17.55 -9.01
C THR A 818 41.10 -16.59 -8.80
N PHE A 819 41.40 -15.36 -8.38
CA PHE A 819 40.40 -14.31 -8.23
C PHE A 819 39.98 -13.75 -9.58
N LEU A 820 38.69 -13.88 -9.92
CA LEU A 820 38.07 -13.22 -11.06
C LEU A 820 37.22 -12.03 -10.55
N PRO A 821 37.55 -10.78 -10.92
CA PRO A 821 36.82 -9.61 -10.46
C PRO A 821 35.42 -9.60 -11.08
N PRO A 822 34.35 -9.42 -10.28
CA PRO A 822 32.99 -9.29 -10.81
C PRO A 822 32.88 -8.21 -11.90
N ASN A 823 32.14 -8.52 -12.97
CA ASN A 823 31.87 -7.63 -14.12
C ASN A 823 30.36 -7.44 -14.37
N GLU A 824 29.54 -7.86 -13.41
CA GLU A 824 28.08 -7.69 -13.37
C GLU A 824 27.64 -7.45 -11.93
N MET A 825 26.57 -6.67 -11.78
CA MET A 825 25.85 -6.52 -10.53
C MET A 825 24.34 -6.44 -10.76
N LEU A 826 23.61 -7.40 -10.17
CA LEU A 826 22.16 -7.43 -10.09
C LEU A 826 21.71 -6.80 -8.77
N LEU A 827 20.95 -5.71 -8.86
CA LEU A 827 20.27 -5.10 -7.72
C LEU A 827 18.81 -5.55 -7.68
N LEU A 828 18.38 -6.07 -6.54
CA LEU A 828 17.00 -6.45 -6.26
C LEU A 828 16.41 -5.58 -5.14
N GLY A 829 15.26 -4.97 -5.40
CA GLY A 829 14.47 -4.20 -4.43
C GLY A 829 13.22 -4.98 -3.99
N TYR A 830 13.04 -5.12 -2.69
CA TYR A 830 11.94 -5.85 -2.07
C TYR A 830 11.11 -4.92 -1.20
N LEU A 831 9.80 -4.94 -1.41
CA LEU A 831 8.81 -4.34 -0.51
C LEU A 831 8.20 -5.43 0.39
N GLU A 832 7.26 -5.04 1.25
CA GLU A 832 6.54 -5.96 2.15
C GLU A 832 5.97 -7.18 1.41
N ASP A 833 6.11 -8.36 2.04
CA ASP A 833 5.71 -9.69 1.53
C ASP A 833 6.35 -10.14 0.19
N MET A 834 7.25 -9.36 -0.43
CA MET A 834 7.99 -9.81 -1.60
C MET A 834 9.03 -10.86 -1.19
N ARG A 835 9.12 -11.96 -1.94
CA ARG A 835 10.09 -13.03 -1.68
C ARG A 835 10.50 -13.72 -2.98
N ILE A 836 11.66 -14.36 -2.96
CA ILE A 836 12.09 -15.29 -4.01
C ILE A 836 12.12 -16.68 -3.40
N GLY A 837 11.51 -17.64 -4.10
CA GLY A 837 11.57 -19.04 -3.73
C GLY A 837 12.98 -19.63 -3.91
N TYR A 838 13.06 -20.96 -3.89
CA TYR A 838 14.32 -21.62 -4.24
C TYR A 838 14.73 -21.31 -5.68
N HIS A 839 15.98 -20.91 -5.85
CA HIS A 839 16.62 -20.60 -7.11
C HIS A 839 18.12 -20.88 -7.06
N ASP A 840 18.78 -20.83 -8.20
CA ASP A 840 20.21 -21.01 -8.31
C ASP A 840 20.81 -20.13 -9.40
N ASP A 841 22.12 -19.94 -9.30
CA ASP A 841 22.95 -19.24 -10.26
C ASP A 841 23.83 -20.25 -11.05
N GLY A 842 23.38 -21.49 -11.23
CA GLY A 842 24.18 -22.56 -11.86
C GLY A 842 24.29 -22.47 -13.38
N GLU A 843 24.28 -21.27 -13.96
CA GLU A 843 24.39 -21.04 -15.40
C GLU A 843 25.83 -21.28 -15.88
N SER A 844 25.98 -21.87 -17.07
CA SER A 844 27.31 -22.17 -17.63
C SER A 844 28.16 -20.92 -17.92
N SER A 845 27.49 -19.78 -18.10
CA SER A 845 28.09 -18.46 -18.35
C SER A 845 28.65 -17.79 -17.09
N LEU A 846 28.41 -18.35 -15.90
CA LEU A 846 28.85 -17.76 -14.64
C LEU A 846 30.21 -18.29 -14.19
N GLY A 847 30.98 -17.40 -13.57
CA GLY A 847 32.19 -17.72 -12.86
C GLY A 847 31.93 -18.37 -11.48
N PRO A 848 32.99 -18.81 -10.81
CA PRO A 848 32.89 -19.60 -9.58
C PRO A 848 32.38 -18.81 -8.37
N THR A 849 32.38 -17.48 -8.44
CA THR A 849 32.16 -16.63 -7.26
C THR A 849 30.98 -15.69 -7.44
N ILE A 850 30.12 -15.68 -6.42
CA ILE A 850 29.00 -14.77 -6.28
C ILE A 850 29.15 -14.07 -4.94
N SER A 851 29.04 -12.75 -4.94
CA SER A 851 29.04 -11.95 -3.72
C SER A 851 27.74 -11.18 -3.62
N THR A 852 27.16 -11.09 -2.43
CA THR A 852 25.90 -10.38 -2.19
C THR A 852 26.02 -9.49 -0.96
N LEU A 853 25.56 -8.23 -1.09
CA LEU A 853 25.40 -7.27 -0.01
C LEU A 853 23.91 -7.15 0.32
N SER A 854 23.57 -7.28 1.60
CA SER A 854 22.19 -7.13 2.08
C SER A 854 22.01 -5.82 2.82
N LEU A 855 20.98 -5.05 2.47
CA LEU A 855 20.66 -3.77 3.10
C LEU A 855 19.17 -3.71 3.49
N GLY A 856 18.89 -3.26 4.71
CA GLY A 856 17.53 -3.05 5.23
C GLY A 856 17.07 -4.22 6.09
N ALA A 857 15.83 -4.68 5.88
CA ALA A 857 15.23 -5.74 6.69
C ALA A 857 16.04 -7.05 6.67
N LYS A 858 16.07 -7.74 7.82
CA LYS A 858 16.72 -9.06 7.96
C LYS A 858 16.05 -10.10 7.05
N SER A 859 16.81 -11.11 6.67
CA SER A 859 16.30 -12.24 5.89
C SER A 859 16.94 -13.55 6.29
N THR A 860 16.18 -14.63 6.20
CA THR A 860 16.69 -16.00 6.39
C THR A 860 17.02 -16.59 5.02
N MET A 861 18.29 -16.93 4.82
CA MET A 861 18.74 -17.66 3.64
C MET A 861 18.84 -19.16 3.97
N LEU A 862 18.22 -19.98 3.14
CA LEU A 862 18.22 -21.45 3.27
C LEU A 862 18.86 -22.07 2.03
N VAL A 863 19.87 -22.90 2.21
CA VAL A 863 20.57 -23.60 1.11
C VAL A 863 20.25 -25.09 1.16
N ARG A 864 19.94 -25.68 0.00
CA ARG A 864 19.64 -27.11 -0.13
C ARG A 864 20.15 -27.68 -1.45
N MET A 865 20.34 -29.00 -1.49
CA MET A 865 20.70 -29.70 -2.73
C MET A 865 19.51 -29.71 -3.69
N LYS A 866 19.74 -29.49 -5.00
CA LYS A 866 18.67 -29.51 -5.99
C LYS A 866 18.06 -30.92 -6.09
N TYR A 867 16.75 -30.97 -6.34
CA TYR A 867 15.96 -32.21 -6.45
C TYR A 867 16.68 -33.31 -7.24
N LYS A 868 17.20 -32.98 -8.43
CA LYS A 868 17.78 -33.96 -9.35
C LYS A 868 19.04 -34.62 -8.79
N TYR A 869 19.89 -33.88 -8.08
CA TYR A 869 21.12 -34.42 -7.49
C TYR A 869 20.83 -35.16 -6.18
N TYR A 870 19.89 -34.64 -5.38
CA TYR A 870 19.42 -35.29 -4.16
C TYR A 870 18.88 -36.69 -4.45
N HIS A 871 18.05 -36.83 -5.49
CA HIS A 871 17.44 -38.11 -5.86
C HIS A 871 18.28 -38.94 -6.84
N GLY A 872 19.17 -38.32 -7.62
CA GLY A 872 19.94 -38.97 -8.69
C GLY A 872 19.21 -39.07 -10.04
N TYR A 873 18.00 -38.51 -10.15
CA TYR A 873 17.19 -38.52 -11.37
C TYR A 873 16.37 -37.24 -11.50
N SER A 874 15.98 -36.88 -12.73
CA SER A 874 15.15 -35.71 -13.01
C SER A 874 13.70 -35.91 -12.55
N ARG A 875 12.90 -34.83 -12.49
CA ARG A 875 11.46 -34.97 -12.17
C ARG A 875 10.69 -35.86 -13.17
N ALA A 876 11.19 -36.00 -14.40
CA ALA A 876 10.69 -36.92 -15.41
C ALA A 876 11.20 -38.36 -15.23
N LYS A 877 11.84 -38.68 -14.08
CA LYS A 877 12.40 -40.00 -13.75
C LYS A 877 13.52 -40.46 -14.71
N LYS A 878 14.18 -39.52 -15.40
CA LYS A 878 15.37 -39.80 -16.22
C LYS A 878 16.61 -39.77 -15.33
N LEU A 879 17.43 -40.83 -15.37
CA LEU A 879 18.70 -40.87 -14.66
C LEU A 879 19.63 -39.75 -15.14
N LEU A 880 20.40 -39.19 -14.22
CA LEU A 880 21.42 -38.20 -14.57
C LEU A 880 22.65 -38.90 -15.18
N GLU A 881 23.13 -38.32 -16.28
CA GLU A 881 24.39 -38.71 -16.94
C GLU A 881 25.57 -38.44 -16.01
N GLU A 882 25.64 -37.22 -15.50
CA GLU A 882 26.54 -36.81 -14.42
C GLU A 882 25.85 -37.03 -13.06
N ASP A 883 26.19 -38.14 -12.41
CA ASP A 883 25.77 -38.44 -11.03
C ASP A 883 26.96 -38.23 -10.06
N PRO A 884 27.05 -37.06 -9.40
CA PRO A 884 28.19 -36.72 -8.53
C PRO A 884 28.14 -37.42 -7.16
N VAL A 885 26.99 -38.02 -6.78
CA VAL A 885 26.79 -38.69 -5.48
C VAL A 885 27.36 -37.90 -4.29
N LEU A 886 26.73 -36.77 -3.97
CA LEU A 886 27.20 -35.86 -2.92
C LEU A 886 26.75 -36.31 -1.53
N PRO A 887 27.53 -36.03 -0.46
CA PRO A 887 27.09 -36.24 0.92
C PRO A 887 25.72 -35.60 1.21
N GLY A 888 24.85 -36.35 1.89
CA GLY A 888 23.48 -35.91 2.19
C GLY A 888 22.44 -36.15 1.08
N CYS A 889 22.82 -36.70 -0.08
CA CYS A 889 21.85 -37.15 -1.07
C CYS A 889 21.06 -38.39 -0.59
N LYS A 890 19.88 -38.61 -1.18
CA LYS A 890 19.04 -39.77 -0.85
C LYS A 890 19.76 -41.07 -1.23
N ASN A 891 19.78 -42.03 -0.30
CA ASN A 891 20.50 -43.31 -0.42
C ASN A 891 22.01 -43.14 -0.66
N PHE A 892 22.64 -42.13 -0.05
CA PHE A 892 24.04 -41.77 -0.26
C PHE A 892 25.02 -42.96 -0.18
N LEU A 893 24.98 -43.76 0.90
CA LEU A 893 25.91 -44.89 1.08
C LEU A 893 25.85 -45.88 -0.09
N ARG A 894 24.63 -46.32 -0.44
CA ARG A 894 24.41 -47.26 -1.54
C ARG A 894 24.85 -46.67 -2.89
N ARG A 895 24.49 -45.41 -3.17
CA ARG A 895 24.90 -44.75 -4.42
C ARG A 895 26.41 -44.57 -4.50
N ARG A 896 27.07 -44.32 -3.36
CA ARG A 896 28.53 -44.17 -3.29
C ARG A 896 29.23 -45.48 -3.60
N GLU A 897 28.73 -46.61 -3.07
CA GLU A 897 29.22 -47.95 -3.40
C GLU A 897 29.05 -48.26 -4.88
N LEU A 898 27.86 -48.03 -5.44
CA LEU A 898 27.62 -48.20 -6.88
C LEU A 898 28.55 -47.33 -7.71
N LYS A 899 28.75 -46.08 -7.32
CA LYS A 899 29.65 -45.16 -8.04
C LYS A 899 31.11 -45.60 -7.96
N ALA A 900 31.55 -46.09 -6.79
CA ALA A 900 32.88 -46.67 -6.63
C ALA A 900 33.06 -47.90 -7.50
N GLY A 901 32.04 -48.75 -7.61
CA GLY A 901 32.06 -49.92 -8.49
C GLY A 901 32.18 -49.57 -9.97
N LEU A 902 31.50 -48.50 -10.41
CA LEU A 902 31.62 -47.97 -11.77
C LEU A 902 33.01 -47.40 -12.04
N LEU A 903 33.58 -46.66 -11.06
CA LEU A 903 34.91 -46.07 -11.19
C LEU A 903 36.04 -47.11 -11.14
N SER A 904 35.86 -48.22 -10.41
CA SER A 904 36.81 -49.32 -10.37
C SER A 904 36.68 -50.29 -11.55
N GLY A 905 35.66 -50.13 -12.40
CA GLY A 905 35.36 -51.01 -13.53
C GLY A 905 34.70 -52.34 -13.13
N SER A 906 34.35 -52.54 -11.86
CA SER A 906 33.66 -53.75 -11.38
C SER A 906 32.20 -53.87 -11.86
N ILE A 907 31.59 -52.76 -12.25
CA ILE A 907 30.31 -52.72 -12.97
C ILE A 907 30.45 -51.76 -14.15
N ASP A 908 29.84 -52.11 -15.28
CA ASP A 908 29.81 -51.22 -16.45
C ASP A 908 28.72 -50.15 -16.30
N ARG A 909 28.63 -49.25 -17.28
CA ARG A 909 27.67 -48.13 -17.21
C ARG A 909 26.22 -48.62 -17.25
N GLU A 910 25.95 -49.68 -17.99
CA GLU A 910 24.61 -50.25 -18.13
C GLU A 910 24.16 -50.88 -16.80
N GLY A 911 25.01 -51.68 -16.16
CA GLY A 911 24.78 -52.25 -14.84
C GLY A 911 24.67 -51.19 -13.75
N TYR A 912 25.46 -50.11 -13.80
CA TYR A 912 25.29 -48.97 -12.89
C TYR A 912 23.91 -48.33 -13.00
N ASP A 913 23.44 -48.09 -14.23
CA ASP A 913 22.14 -47.46 -14.47
C ASP A 913 20.96 -48.41 -14.19
N GLU A 914 21.12 -49.72 -14.36
CA GLU A 914 20.14 -50.74 -13.95
C GLU A 914 19.99 -50.80 -12.43
N LEU A 915 21.10 -50.94 -11.68
CA LEU A 915 21.09 -50.98 -10.21
C LEU A 915 20.53 -49.68 -9.60
N ARG A 916 20.72 -48.53 -10.26
CA ARG A 916 20.07 -47.27 -9.88
C ARG A 916 18.57 -47.30 -10.14
N ARG A 917 18.10 -47.93 -11.22
CA ARG A 917 16.66 -48.09 -11.47
C ARG A 917 16.01 -49.06 -10.49
N GLU A 918 16.67 -50.12 -10.08
CA GLU A 918 16.14 -51.08 -9.10
C GLU A 918 15.95 -50.47 -7.72
N GLY A 919 16.91 -49.65 -7.26
CA GLY A 919 16.82 -48.92 -5.99
C GLY A 919 15.77 -47.81 -5.98
N LEU A 920 15.20 -47.49 -7.14
CA LEU A 920 14.08 -46.59 -7.30
C LEU A 920 12.84 -47.45 -7.48
N SER A 921 11.88 -47.41 -6.57
CA SER A 921 10.58 -48.07 -6.72
C SER A 921 9.75 -47.42 -7.83
N LEU A 922 10.23 -47.46 -9.07
CA LEU A 922 9.65 -46.92 -10.29
C LEU A 922 8.61 -47.90 -10.82
N LYS A 923 7.54 -48.16 -10.05
CA LYS A 923 6.35 -48.79 -10.64
C LYS A 923 5.85 -47.90 -11.77
N LYS A 924 5.75 -48.46 -12.98
CA LYS A 924 5.08 -47.83 -14.14
C LYS A 924 3.68 -47.42 -13.70
N GLY A 925 3.36 -46.12 -13.75
CA GLY A 925 2.02 -45.59 -13.53
C GLY A 925 1.72 -44.91 -12.19
N GLY A 926 2.66 -44.85 -11.23
CA GLY A 926 2.43 -44.15 -9.95
C GLY A 926 2.89 -42.69 -9.92
N THR A 927 1.98 -41.76 -9.59
CA THR A 927 2.25 -40.36 -9.20
C THR A 927 2.74 -40.27 -7.74
N GLY A 928 3.80 -41.00 -7.40
CA GLY A 928 4.46 -40.89 -6.09
C GLY A 928 5.68 -39.97 -6.16
N GLY A 929 5.50 -38.70 -5.81
CA GLY A 929 6.56 -37.69 -5.76
C GLY A 929 7.44 -37.84 -4.51
N GLY A 930 8.76 -37.98 -4.68
CA GLY A 930 9.69 -37.80 -3.58
C GLY A 930 9.70 -36.33 -3.13
N GLY A 931 9.80 -36.07 -1.83
CA GLY A 931 9.94 -34.71 -1.30
C GLY A 931 11.23 -34.01 -1.78
N GLU A 932 11.29 -32.69 -1.64
CA GLU A 932 12.51 -31.91 -1.85
C GLU A 932 13.60 -32.28 -0.83
N ALA A 933 14.86 -31.94 -1.13
CA ALA A 933 15.91 -32.02 -0.13
C ALA A 933 15.62 -31.09 1.05
N THR A 934 15.93 -31.54 2.27
CA THR A 934 15.91 -30.66 3.45
C THR A 934 17.05 -29.65 3.35
N PRO A 935 16.85 -28.38 3.74
CA PRO A 935 17.92 -27.40 3.75
C PRO A 935 19.02 -27.81 4.73
N CYS A 936 20.28 -27.71 4.31
CA CYS A 936 21.44 -28.09 5.10
C CYS A 936 22.13 -26.90 5.76
N ILE A 937 21.96 -25.69 5.21
CA ILE A 937 22.47 -24.44 5.79
C ILE A 937 21.30 -23.49 5.97
N LYS A 938 21.26 -22.86 7.15
CA LYS A 938 20.38 -21.74 7.49
C LYS A 938 21.25 -20.61 8.00
N MET A 939 21.12 -19.43 7.41
CA MET A 939 21.82 -18.23 7.86
C MET A 939 20.87 -17.03 7.92
N GLU A 940 21.12 -16.14 8.86
CA GLU A 940 20.42 -14.87 8.96
C GLU A 940 21.28 -13.76 8.37
N VAL A 941 20.80 -13.16 7.29
CA VAL A 941 21.49 -12.11 6.56
C VAL A 941 20.83 -10.78 6.92
N ASN A 942 21.59 -9.93 7.61
CA ASN A 942 21.12 -8.67 8.19
C ASN A 942 21.58 -7.46 7.36
N HIS A 943 21.19 -6.27 7.82
CA HIS A 943 21.68 -5.01 7.26
C HIS A 943 23.22 -4.93 7.36
N GLY A 944 23.86 -4.69 6.22
CA GLY A 944 25.31 -4.55 6.07
C GLY A 944 26.07 -5.86 5.87
N ASP A 945 25.42 -7.01 6.06
CA ASP A 945 26.07 -8.31 5.91
C ASP A 945 26.44 -8.57 4.44
N LEU A 946 27.61 -9.21 4.25
CA LEU A 946 28.10 -9.68 2.95
C LEU A 946 28.12 -11.21 2.93
N VAL A 947 27.66 -11.82 1.85
CA VAL A 947 27.69 -13.27 1.64
C VAL A 947 28.43 -13.56 0.34
N VAL A 948 29.49 -14.36 0.41
CA VAL A 948 30.30 -14.77 -0.74
C VAL A 948 30.22 -16.28 -0.90
N MET A 949 29.66 -16.74 -2.00
CA MET A 949 29.59 -18.14 -2.39
C MET A 949 30.70 -18.42 -3.41
N THR A 950 31.57 -19.39 -3.12
CA THR A 950 32.67 -19.77 -4.02
C THR A 950 32.63 -21.26 -4.37
N GLY A 951 32.85 -21.55 -5.65
CA GLY A 951 32.89 -22.89 -6.24
C GLY A 951 31.76 -23.09 -7.25
N GLU A 952 32.09 -23.37 -8.52
CA GLU A 952 31.07 -23.60 -9.58
C GLU A 952 30.12 -24.76 -9.22
N ALA A 953 30.65 -25.80 -8.56
CA ALA A 953 29.86 -26.95 -8.11
C ALA A 953 28.78 -26.56 -7.08
N LEU A 954 29.01 -25.56 -6.24
CA LEU A 954 28.00 -25.06 -5.30
C LEU A 954 26.77 -24.54 -6.04
N GLN A 955 26.98 -23.69 -7.05
CA GLN A 955 25.91 -23.12 -7.86
C GLN A 955 25.24 -24.18 -8.75
N LYS A 956 26.03 -25.13 -9.25
CA LYS A 956 25.54 -26.25 -10.08
C LYS A 956 24.62 -27.19 -9.30
N PHE A 957 25.02 -27.60 -8.09
CA PHE A 957 24.37 -28.68 -7.34
C PHE A 957 23.39 -28.22 -6.26
N PHE A 958 23.53 -27.01 -5.74
CA PHE A 958 22.69 -26.46 -4.68
C PHE A 958 21.86 -25.28 -5.18
N GLU A 959 20.72 -25.09 -4.54
CA GLU A 959 19.82 -23.96 -4.72
C GLU A 959 19.55 -23.32 -3.37
N HIS A 960 19.17 -22.05 -3.37
CA HIS A 960 18.92 -21.29 -2.16
C HIS A 960 17.62 -20.51 -2.24
N SER A 961 17.04 -20.20 -1.08
CA SER A 961 15.89 -19.31 -0.97
C SER A 961 16.18 -18.24 0.06
N VAL A 962 15.59 -17.06 -0.12
CA VAL A 962 15.74 -15.93 0.80
C VAL A 962 14.35 -15.50 1.25
N ILE A 963 14.12 -15.63 2.55
CA ILE A 963 12.85 -15.32 3.21
C ILE A 963 13.03 -14.04 4.00
N PRO A 964 12.58 -12.88 3.49
CA PRO A 964 12.76 -11.61 4.17
C PRO A 964 11.70 -11.35 5.22
N ASP A 965 12.01 -10.46 6.16
CA ASP A 965 11.16 -10.07 7.29
C ASP A 965 10.02 -9.11 6.93
N LYS A 966 9.40 -9.30 5.76
CA LYS A 966 8.24 -8.54 5.26
C LYS A 966 8.39 -7.01 5.33
N ARG A 967 9.61 -6.47 5.28
CA ARG A 967 9.88 -5.01 5.22
C ARG A 967 10.83 -4.68 4.07
N LEU A 968 11.03 -3.39 3.80
CA LEU A 968 11.89 -2.89 2.74
C LEU A 968 13.33 -3.43 2.90
N ARG A 969 13.88 -3.99 1.81
CA ARG A 969 15.28 -4.38 1.72
C ARG A 969 15.79 -4.33 0.28
N PHE A 970 17.10 -4.21 0.15
CA PHE A 970 17.84 -4.35 -1.10
C PHE A 970 18.83 -5.50 -1.00
N ALA A 971 19.00 -6.23 -2.10
CA ALA A 971 20.06 -7.22 -2.25
C ALA A 971 20.87 -6.87 -3.50
N LEU A 972 22.17 -6.67 -3.35
CA LEU A 972 23.09 -6.32 -4.43
C LEU A 972 24.02 -7.49 -4.64
N THR A 973 23.86 -8.20 -5.75
CA THR A 973 24.58 -9.44 -6.05
C THR A 973 25.52 -9.19 -7.23
N ALA A 974 26.83 -9.36 -7.02
CA ALA A 974 27.84 -9.22 -8.06
C ALA A 974 28.40 -10.59 -8.46
N ARG A 975 28.58 -10.76 -9.77
CA ARG A 975 29.06 -12.00 -10.39
C ARG A 975 30.12 -11.70 -11.45
N TYR A 976 30.85 -12.76 -11.83
CA TYR A 976 31.67 -12.75 -13.03
C TYR A 976 30.94 -13.48 -14.16
N ILE A 977 30.63 -12.77 -15.24
CA ILE A 977 30.08 -13.32 -16.47
C ILE A 977 31.25 -13.62 -17.42
N LYS A 978 31.31 -14.87 -17.89
CA LYS A 978 32.31 -15.36 -18.84
C LYS A 978 32.13 -14.67 -20.21
N PRO A 979 33.13 -13.94 -20.74
CA PRO A 979 33.00 -13.14 -21.96
C PRO A 979 32.55 -13.92 -23.20
N GLU A 980 32.90 -15.21 -23.30
CA GLU A 980 32.57 -16.08 -24.43
C GLU A 980 31.06 -16.35 -24.59
N PHE A 981 30.25 -16.01 -23.57
CA PHE A 981 28.79 -16.13 -23.61
C PHE A 981 28.06 -14.78 -23.82
N VAL A 982 28.81 -13.70 -24.04
CA VAL A 982 28.28 -12.33 -24.19
C VAL A 982 28.43 -11.86 -25.64
N GLY A 983 27.39 -11.22 -26.18
CA GLY A 983 27.46 -10.63 -27.53
C GLY A 983 28.47 -9.49 -27.61
N VAL A 984 29.12 -9.33 -28.76
CA VAL A 984 30.20 -8.34 -28.96
C VAL A 984 29.79 -6.91 -28.58
N GLU A 985 28.56 -6.52 -28.92
CA GLU A 985 28.01 -5.19 -28.64
C GLU A 985 27.76 -4.93 -27.14
N GLU A 986 27.63 -5.99 -26.34
CA GLU A 986 27.33 -5.90 -24.90
C GLU A 986 28.60 -6.01 -24.04
N MET A 987 29.74 -6.43 -24.62
CA MET A 987 30.99 -6.64 -23.87
C MET A 987 31.47 -5.37 -23.16
N GLY A 988 31.31 -4.20 -23.79
CA GLY A 988 31.76 -2.93 -23.22
C GLY A 988 31.04 -2.53 -21.93
N LYS A 989 29.86 -3.10 -21.65
CA LYS A 989 29.06 -2.73 -20.47
C LYS A 989 29.70 -3.18 -19.15
N GLY A 990 30.45 -4.29 -19.19
CA GLY A 990 31.14 -4.84 -18.01
C GLY A 990 32.48 -4.17 -17.69
N ASN A 991 32.94 -3.22 -18.52
CA ASN A 991 34.18 -2.49 -18.26
C ASN A 991 33.99 -1.61 -17.02
N LEU A 992 34.80 -1.86 -15.99
CA LEU A 992 34.73 -1.15 -14.72
C LEU A 992 36.11 -0.72 -14.29
N GLU A 993 36.36 0.59 -14.33
CA GLU A 993 37.52 1.23 -13.69
C GLU A 993 37.06 1.88 -12.39
N LEU A 994 37.27 1.19 -11.27
CA LEU A 994 36.94 1.75 -9.95
C LEU A 994 38.01 2.75 -9.51
N GLY A 995 37.63 4.03 -9.48
CA GLY A 995 38.40 5.09 -8.83
C GLY A 995 38.68 4.80 -7.36
N ARG A 996 39.72 5.43 -6.80
CA ARG A 996 40.15 5.24 -5.40
C ARG A 996 39.06 5.60 -4.40
N GLU A 997 38.17 6.52 -4.76
CA GLU A 997 37.04 6.99 -3.98
C GLU A 997 35.95 5.93 -3.76
N TRP A 998 35.91 4.89 -4.60
CA TRP A 998 34.97 3.76 -4.49
C TRP A 998 35.60 2.50 -3.91
N ALA A 999 36.92 2.53 -3.68
CA ALA A 999 37.64 1.40 -3.10
C ALA A 999 37.20 1.17 -1.65
N TYR A 1000 36.99 -0.09 -1.30
CA TYR A 1000 36.72 -0.52 0.06
C TYR A 1000 37.84 -1.45 0.53
N ASP A 1001 38.36 -1.23 1.73
CA ASP A 1001 39.48 -1.96 2.30
C ASP A 1001 39.07 -2.87 3.47
N GLY A 1002 37.79 -2.85 3.86
CA GLY A 1002 37.27 -3.57 5.02
C GLY A 1002 37.34 -2.78 6.33
N LYS A 1003 37.98 -1.61 6.32
CA LYS A 1003 38.20 -0.77 7.50
C LYS A 1003 37.46 0.57 7.43
#